data_AF-A0A1C5V5C4-F1
#
_entry.id   AF-A0A1C5V5C4-F1
#
_cell.length_a   1.000
_cell.length_b   1.000
_cell.length_c   1.000
_cell.angle_alpha   90.00
_cell.angle_beta   90.00
_cell.angle_gamma   90.00
#
_symmetry.space_group_name_H-M   'P 1'
#
loop_
_entity.id
_entity.type
_entity.pdbx_description
1 polymer ?
#
loop_
_entity_poly.entity_id
_entity_poly.type
_entity_poly.pdbx_seq_one_letter_code
_entity_poly.pdbx_strand_id
1 'polypeptide(L)'
;MHVEQTTYDASSVESILRYARQLEGTTLRDACEIDEVANPRKRRGSFGNALEKYFFHYDINNSPDADFREAETELKSTPLRKKKNGEFSAKERLVISKINYMTVVDETWETSSLQKKLHKILLVAYEYDPETNPVDYLIKVVDLWGIPASDVPVFKHDWDTVVEKVRHGRAHELSGSDTLYLEAATKGATGRDRTKQPYSTIPAKPRSWAIKPSYMTVTLNGLLDMQSIRRNQAERETDLLVLIQKRFEPYIGMTEDELAEACGYDVAGRRKPKSLCALITKQLLGIDVRYKIAEFEKAGIKTKTIRLQRNGVPRESVSFPTFSYFDVAEQPFEESDFYGYLRQKYLFVIYREETEERGVFRLAQVLFWQMPDRDLLEAKRCYEEMQRRINAGHAEQSVTSRENRCCHVRPHGRNKADTLPTPYGTQETKKCFWINARYIVEEIDRVERELTAATAQAVRERIDRSNVAGQVIRIAELFAGVGGFRLGLEGYDNPEHPEFALPAAGPFVTVWANQWEPQGSPRRQFAARCYEARFGKGSVVNEDIARVLDEYEAGRIDIPDVDMVVGGFPCQDYSVARPLSQASGIEGKKGVLWWEIYRFLQLKGRPRYVLLENVDRLLKSPASQRGRDFAIILSCLSTLGYVVEWRVVNGADYGLPQKRRRVYIYAEQTNEAWDLEERLSNGVMAEAFPMEFVGAVKEFELLADPYENSEHFGAGLKVSPFELAGVMQGGHVATAKVAAAYSGERTVLGDVLVPDEEVPESYYVEDDKLEAWRYLKGRKSEPRVNKKTGFEYRYSEGAMAFPDALDAPARTILTNEGGGSASRTKHIIQTSDGRYRRLVPDELDQLQGFPKGWTDTGMTDGHRAFCMGNALIVGIPHRIGEVIARRLHPNA
;
A
#
# COMPACT_ATOMS: atom_id res chain seq x y z
N MET A 1 8.94 68.28 7.86
CA MET A 1 7.61 67.79 7.46
C MET A 1 7.34 66.57 8.32
N HIS A 2 6.40 66.68 9.27
CA HIS A 2 5.93 65.52 10.03
C HIS A 2 5.27 64.54 9.05
N VAL A 3 5.80 63.33 8.95
CA VAL A 3 5.09 62.22 8.32
C VAL A 3 3.91 61.90 9.23
N GLU A 4 2.68 62.06 8.74
CA GLU A 4 1.50 61.55 9.44
C GLU A 4 1.75 60.07 9.75
N GLN A 5 1.62 59.69 11.03
CA GLN A 5 1.59 58.28 11.42
C GLN A 5 0.44 57.62 10.67
N THR A 6 0.74 56.94 9.57
CA THR A 6 -0.19 56.05 8.89
C THR A 6 -0.54 54.94 9.86
N THR A 7 -1.69 55.06 10.52
CA THR A 7 -2.26 53.97 11.32
C THR A 7 -2.91 52.97 10.38
N TYR A 8 -2.90 51.68 10.74
CA TYR A 8 -3.60 50.63 10.02
C TYR A 8 -4.76 50.12 10.87
N ASP A 9 -5.85 49.71 10.22
CA ASP A 9 -6.96 49.02 10.88
C ASP A 9 -6.59 47.57 11.17
N ALA A 10 -6.45 47.22 12.45
CA ALA A 10 -6.06 45.89 12.92
C ALA A 10 -7.13 44.80 12.68
N SER A 11 -8.36 45.20 12.34
CA SER A 11 -9.44 44.29 11.95
C SER A 11 -9.49 44.00 10.44
N SER A 12 -8.81 44.83 9.63
CA SER A 12 -8.81 44.71 8.17
C SER A 12 -7.49 44.13 7.65
N VAL A 13 -7.56 42.92 7.11
CA VAL A 13 -6.45 42.23 6.44
C VAL A 13 -5.87 43.09 5.30
N GLU A 14 -6.72 43.71 4.48
CA GLU A 14 -6.30 44.58 3.39
C GLU A 14 -5.60 45.85 3.89
N SER A 15 -6.06 46.42 5.01
CA SER A 15 -5.40 47.57 5.63
C SER A 15 -4.02 47.19 6.16
N ILE A 16 -3.92 46.06 6.87
CA ILE A 16 -2.66 45.55 7.41
C ILE A 16 -1.66 45.29 6.27
N LEU A 17 -2.08 44.59 5.20
CA LEU A 17 -1.21 44.29 4.07
C LEU A 17 -0.75 45.57 3.34
N ARG A 18 -1.66 46.53 3.12
CA ARG A 18 -1.32 47.80 2.47
C ARG A 18 -0.30 48.59 3.28
N TYR A 19 -0.45 48.59 4.60
CA TYR A 19 0.49 49.21 5.51
C TYR A 19 1.85 48.51 5.46
N ALA A 20 1.87 47.17 5.57
CA ALA A 20 3.08 46.37 5.52
C ALA A 20 3.85 46.51 4.19
N ARG A 21 3.16 46.63 3.05
CA ARG A 21 3.80 46.80 1.73
C ARG A 21 4.63 48.07 1.60
N GLN A 22 4.48 49.05 2.50
CA GLN A 22 5.39 50.21 2.56
C GLN A 22 6.84 49.81 2.89
N LEU A 23 7.03 48.65 3.51
CA LEU A 23 8.36 48.11 3.81
C LEU A 23 9.07 47.55 2.57
N GLU A 24 8.34 47.17 1.52
CA GLU A 24 8.91 46.49 0.37
C GLU A 24 9.90 47.41 -0.38
N GLY A 25 11.14 46.93 -0.55
CA GLY A 25 12.23 47.72 -1.13
C GLY A 25 12.93 48.69 -0.17
N THR A 26 12.58 48.67 1.13
CA THR A 26 13.19 49.51 2.17
C THR A 26 13.90 48.69 3.25
N THR A 27 14.51 49.36 4.22
CA THR A 27 15.08 48.75 5.43
C THR A 27 14.27 49.15 6.67
N LEU A 28 14.38 48.41 7.77
CA LEU A 28 13.73 48.81 9.03
C LEU A 28 14.32 50.12 9.58
N ARG A 29 15.59 50.42 9.30
CA ARG A 29 16.20 51.70 9.63
C ARG A 29 15.46 52.85 8.95
N ASP A 30 15.23 52.73 7.65
CA ASP A 30 14.57 53.77 6.86
C ASP A 30 13.08 53.92 7.24
N ALA A 31 12.41 52.80 7.53
CA ALA A 31 10.98 52.78 7.81
C ALA A 31 10.62 53.19 9.25
N CYS A 32 11.50 52.96 10.22
CA CYS A 32 11.19 53.12 11.65
C CYS A 32 12.17 54.04 12.42
N GLU A 33 13.17 54.62 11.75
CA GLU A 33 14.20 55.49 12.35
C GLU A 33 14.96 54.83 13.53
N ILE A 34 15.33 53.55 13.39
CA ILE A 34 16.02 52.78 14.45
C ILE A 34 17.52 52.70 14.18
N ASP A 35 18.34 53.02 15.20
CA ASP A 35 19.81 53.01 15.08
C ASP A 35 20.43 51.61 15.07
N GLU A 36 20.05 50.74 16.01
CA GLU A 36 20.63 49.40 16.11
C GLU A 36 19.70 48.40 16.81
N VAL A 37 19.74 47.13 16.40
CA VAL A 37 19.19 46.01 17.16
C VAL A 37 20.25 44.93 17.39
N ALA A 38 20.03 44.09 18.40
CA ALA A 38 20.96 43.00 18.72
C ALA A 38 21.23 42.11 17.49
N ASN A 39 22.51 41.93 17.17
CA ASN A 39 22.96 41.11 16.04
C ASN A 39 22.33 39.69 16.08
N PRO A 40 21.88 39.10 14.96
CA PRO A 40 21.20 37.80 14.94
C PRO A 40 22.08 36.65 15.42
N ARG A 41 23.41 36.81 15.36
CA ARG A 41 24.38 35.88 15.95
C ARG A 41 24.34 35.88 17.48
N LYS A 42 23.96 37.00 18.11
CA LYS A 42 23.80 37.15 19.58
C LYS A 42 22.39 36.83 20.07
N ARG A 43 21.35 37.13 19.28
CA ARG A 43 19.94 36.82 19.61
C ARG A 43 19.16 36.46 18.34
N ARG A 44 18.76 35.19 18.22
CA ARG A 44 17.88 34.72 17.12
C ARG A 44 16.53 35.45 17.15
N GLY A 45 15.98 35.78 15.98
CA GLY A 45 14.69 36.47 15.85
C GLY A 45 14.72 37.98 16.09
N SER A 46 15.90 38.61 16.14
CA SER A 46 16.02 40.05 16.41
C SER A 46 15.32 40.94 15.38
N PHE A 47 15.34 40.56 14.10
CA PHE A 47 14.59 41.26 13.04
C PHE A 47 13.07 41.19 13.26
N GLY A 48 12.52 40.01 13.52
CA GLY A 48 11.08 39.82 13.74
C GLY A 48 10.57 40.63 14.94
N ASN A 49 11.27 40.56 16.07
CA ASN A 49 10.94 41.36 17.25
C ASN A 49 11.00 42.87 16.97
N ALA A 50 11.94 43.32 16.12
CA ALA A 50 12.06 44.72 15.75
C ALA A 50 10.90 45.16 14.85
N LEU A 51 10.52 44.32 13.88
CA LEU A 51 9.36 44.53 13.01
C LEU A 51 8.06 44.64 13.84
N GLU A 52 7.83 43.71 14.76
CA GLU A 52 6.64 43.71 15.64
C GLU A 52 6.58 45.00 16.49
N LYS A 53 7.68 45.34 17.17
CA LYS A 53 7.70 46.44 18.13
C LYS A 53 7.70 47.82 17.48
N TYR A 54 8.51 48.01 16.45
CA TYR A 54 8.80 49.36 15.94
C TYR A 54 7.97 49.72 14.71
N PHE A 55 7.56 48.74 13.89
CA PHE A 55 6.71 49.00 12.73
C PHE A 55 5.24 48.75 13.03
N PHE A 56 4.90 47.61 13.64
CA PHE A 56 3.50 47.27 13.94
C PHE A 56 3.03 47.72 15.33
N HIS A 57 3.95 48.20 16.18
CA HIS A 57 3.69 48.72 17.52
C HIS A 57 3.06 47.71 18.50
N TYR A 58 3.42 46.43 18.39
CA TYR A 58 2.97 45.39 19.33
C TYR A 58 3.97 45.14 20.48
N ASP A 59 3.42 44.86 21.66
CA ASP A 59 4.19 44.31 22.78
C ASP A 59 4.55 42.85 22.52
N ILE A 60 5.84 42.53 22.66
CA ILE A 60 6.37 41.17 22.47
C ILE A 60 5.72 40.23 23.50
N ASN A 61 4.85 39.33 23.04
CA ASN A 61 4.14 38.37 23.87
C ASN A 61 4.26 36.94 23.31
N ASN A 62 3.90 35.93 24.13
CA ASN A 62 3.92 34.51 23.73
C ASN A 62 2.49 33.94 23.63
N SER A 63 1.52 34.75 23.19
CA SER A 63 0.12 34.32 23.07
C SER A 63 -0.03 33.18 22.05
N PRO A 64 -0.92 32.21 22.29
CA PRO A 64 -1.27 31.22 21.27
C PRO A 64 -2.16 31.79 20.15
N ASP A 65 -2.78 32.96 20.34
CA ASP A 65 -3.61 33.62 19.34
C ASP A 65 -2.78 34.13 18.15
N ALA A 66 -3.46 34.56 17.07
CA ALA A 66 -2.81 35.24 15.94
C ALA A 66 -2.31 36.63 16.36
N ASP A 67 -1.21 37.10 15.76
CA ASP A 67 -0.63 38.42 16.05
C ASP A 67 -1.65 39.55 15.79
N PHE A 68 -2.41 39.46 14.70
CA PHE A 68 -3.58 40.30 14.43
C PHE A 68 -4.85 39.52 14.75
N ARG A 69 -5.26 39.53 16.02
CA ARG A 69 -6.39 38.71 16.53
C ARG A 69 -7.71 38.98 15.81
N GLU A 70 -8.02 40.24 15.52
CA GLU A 70 -9.30 40.63 14.89
C GLU A 70 -9.35 40.27 13.39
N ALA A 71 -8.20 40.31 12.71
CA ALA A 71 -8.06 39.93 11.31
C ALA A 71 -7.74 38.43 11.09
N GLU A 72 -7.60 37.67 12.19
CA GLU A 72 -7.14 36.28 12.21
C GLU A 72 -5.89 36.07 11.33
N THR A 73 -4.89 36.94 11.48
CA THR A 73 -3.67 36.94 10.65
C THR A 73 -2.42 36.82 11.52
N GLU A 74 -1.54 35.89 11.18
CA GLU A 74 -0.25 35.69 11.87
C GLU A 74 0.85 36.49 11.16
N LEU A 75 1.73 37.17 11.89
CA LEU A 75 2.92 37.84 11.34
C LEU A 75 4.11 36.90 11.39
N LYS A 76 4.80 36.75 10.26
CA LYS A 76 6.06 36.00 10.19
C LYS A 76 7.09 36.71 9.33
N SER A 77 8.34 36.64 9.75
CA SER A 77 9.48 37.12 8.97
C SER A 77 10.43 35.98 8.61
N THR A 78 11.05 36.04 7.44
CA THR A 78 11.95 34.98 6.95
C THR A 78 13.17 35.55 6.22
N PRO A 79 14.40 35.14 6.58
CA PRO A 79 15.60 35.57 5.88
C PRO A 79 15.79 34.84 4.55
N LEU A 80 16.26 35.57 3.54
CA LEU A 80 16.64 35.09 2.21
C LEU A 80 18.16 35.09 2.06
N ARG A 81 18.70 34.01 1.49
CA ARG A 81 20.10 33.91 1.05
C ARG A 81 20.16 34.08 -0.46
N LYS A 82 20.98 35.03 -0.93
CA LYS A 82 21.29 35.21 -2.34
C LYS A 82 22.28 34.14 -2.82
N LYS A 83 21.95 33.48 -3.93
CA LYS A 83 22.79 32.46 -4.58
C LYS A 83 23.76 33.11 -5.58
N LYS A 84 24.79 32.35 -5.99
CA LYS A 84 25.78 32.79 -6.99
C LYS A 84 25.17 33.17 -8.35
N ASN A 85 24.04 32.57 -8.71
CA ASN A 85 23.28 32.86 -9.95
C ASN A 85 22.32 34.06 -9.80
N GLY A 86 22.31 34.74 -8.65
CA GLY A 86 21.45 35.90 -8.39
C GLY A 86 20.05 35.58 -7.83
N GLU A 87 19.61 34.32 -7.85
CA GLU A 87 18.34 33.88 -7.24
C GLU A 87 18.39 33.92 -5.70
N PHE A 88 17.21 33.98 -5.07
CA PHE A 88 17.08 33.87 -3.62
C PHE A 88 16.65 32.46 -3.18
N SER A 89 16.93 32.13 -1.92
CA SER A 89 16.44 30.93 -1.25
C SER A 89 16.16 31.22 0.21
N ALA A 90 15.16 30.57 0.80
CA ALA A 90 14.92 30.70 2.23
C ALA A 90 16.14 30.15 2.99
N LYS A 91 16.71 30.98 3.86
CA LYS A 91 17.92 30.64 4.61
C LYS A 91 17.63 29.68 5.76
N GLU A 92 16.43 29.74 6.33
CA GLU A 92 16.01 28.91 7.45
C GLU A 92 14.55 28.46 7.33
N ARG A 93 14.14 27.58 8.25
CA ARG A 93 12.76 27.08 8.33
C ARG A 93 11.85 28.15 8.92
N LEU A 94 10.60 28.23 8.48
CA LEU A 94 9.62 29.16 9.04
C LEU A 94 8.96 28.52 10.27
N VAL A 95 9.33 28.94 11.47
CA VAL A 95 8.74 28.42 12.72
C VAL A 95 7.36 29.04 12.94
N ILE A 96 6.36 28.20 13.20
CA ILE A 96 4.96 28.60 13.36
C ILE A 96 4.56 28.65 14.84
N SER A 97 4.54 27.50 15.50
CA SER A 97 4.10 27.40 16.90
C SER A 97 4.77 26.24 17.62
N LYS A 98 4.71 26.22 18.96
CA LYS A 98 5.22 25.10 19.76
C LYS A 98 4.26 23.92 19.68
N ILE A 99 4.80 22.70 19.61
CA ILE A 99 3.99 21.47 19.74
C ILE A 99 3.75 21.21 21.23
N ASN A 100 2.50 21.24 21.65
CA ASN A 100 2.11 20.77 22.99
C ASN A 100 1.69 19.30 22.91
N TYR A 101 2.60 18.39 23.24
CA TYR A 101 2.34 16.95 23.14
C TYR A 101 1.12 16.50 23.95
N MET A 102 0.79 17.17 25.06
CA MET A 102 -0.30 16.76 25.93
C MET A 102 -1.68 17.08 25.36
N THR A 103 -1.80 18.06 24.47
CA THR A 103 -3.10 18.52 23.94
C THR A 103 -3.25 18.23 22.46
N VAL A 104 -2.14 18.15 21.70
CA VAL A 104 -2.18 17.93 20.25
C VAL A 104 -2.81 16.59 19.86
N VAL A 105 -2.81 15.62 20.78
CA VAL A 105 -3.41 14.29 20.57
C VAL A 105 -4.94 14.32 20.47
N ASP A 106 -5.57 15.35 21.04
CA ASP A 106 -7.02 15.54 21.08
C ASP A 106 -7.54 16.42 19.93
N GLU A 107 -6.64 16.96 19.11
CA GLU A 107 -6.99 17.79 17.96
C GLU A 107 -7.29 16.93 16.72
N THR A 108 -8.01 17.51 15.74
CA THR A 108 -8.05 17.04 14.35
C THR A 108 -7.42 18.10 13.44
N TRP A 109 -6.98 17.75 12.23
CA TRP A 109 -6.40 18.72 11.30
C TRP A 109 -7.31 19.95 11.10
N GLU A 110 -8.60 19.72 10.84
CA GLU A 110 -9.61 20.74 10.54
C GLU A 110 -9.90 21.67 11.72
N THR A 111 -9.67 21.21 12.95
CA THR A 111 -9.89 21.99 14.17
C THR A 111 -8.60 22.45 14.85
N SER A 112 -7.45 22.02 14.32
CA SER A 112 -6.16 22.18 14.99
C SER A 112 -5.74 23.64 15.14
N SER A 113 -5.05 23.90 16.24
CA SER A 113 -4.44 25.21 16.51
C SER A 113 -3.41 25.60 15.45
N LEU A 114 -2.74 24.61 14.85
CA LEU A 114 -1.77 24.82 13.78
C LEU A 114 -2.45 25.26 12.48
N GLN A 115 -3.51 24.58 12.04
CA GLN A 115 -4.18 24.89 10.78
C GLN A 115 -4.72 26.33 10.80
N LYS A 116 -5.28 26.76 11.93
CA LYS A 116 -5.75 28.15 12.11
C LYS A 116 -4.62 29.17 11.90
N LYS A 117 -3.43 28.92 12.45
CA LYS A 117 -2.24 29.77 12.26
C LYS A 117 -1.68 29.74 10.83
N LEU A 118 -1.83 28.61 10.14
CA LEU A 118 -1.38 28.45 8.75
C LEU A 118 -2.39 28.96 7.72
N HIS A 119 -3.63 29.26 8.14
CA HIS A 119 -4.68 29.72 7.25
C HIS A 119 -4.32 31.05 6.58
N LYS A 120 -3.72 31.97 7.34
CA LYS A 120 -3.41 33.34 6.87
C LYS A 120 -2.21 33.92 7.61
N ILE A 121 -1.11 34.09 6.88
CA ILE A 121 0.17 34.62 7.37
C ILE A 121 0.55 35.85 6.55
N LEU A 122 0.78 36.98 7.21
CA LEU A 122 1.51 38.11 6.65
C LEU A 122 3.00 37.80 6.69
N LEU A 123 3.60 37.59 5.51
CA LEU A 123 4.99 37.17 5.37
C LEU A 123 5.87 38.34 4.93
N VAL A 124 6.92 38.62 5.72
CA VAL A 124 7.94 39.63 5.41
C VAL A 124 9.29 38.94 5.17
N ALA A 125 9.76 38.92 3.92
CA ALA A 125 11.03 38.30 3.55
C ALA A 125 12.10 39.35 3.27
N TYR A 126 13.31 39.14 3.81
CA TYR A 126 14.41 40.12 3.75
C TYR A 126 15.74 39.47 3.35
N GLU A 127 16.60 40.23 2.67
CA GLU A 127 17.93 39.78 2.24
C GLU A 127 18.88 39.73 3.46
N TYR A 128 19.35 38.52 3.80
CA TYR A 128 20.29 38.32 4.89
C TYR A 128 21.73 38.52 4.40
N ASP A 129 22.45 39.40 5.09
CA ASP A 129 23.90 39.58 4.97
C ASP A 129 24.54 39.45 6.36
N PRO A 130 25.51 38.52 6.56
CA PRO A 130 26.15 38.30 7.86
C PRO A 130 27.00 39.48 8.35
N GLU A 131 27.37 40.40 7.47
CA GLU A 131 28.25 41.54 7.78
C GLU A 131 27.49 42.85 8.06
N THR A 132 26.16 42.85 7.93
CA THR A 132 25.30 44.04 8.16
C THR A 132 24.40 43.90 9.39
N ASN A 133 23.95 45.04 9.93
CA ASN A 133 23.02 45.07 11.06
C ASN A 133 21.61 44.65 10.61
N PRO A 134 20.80 43.97 11.44
CA PRO A 134 19.46 43.55 11.01
C PRO A 134 18.52 44.67 10.58
N VAL A 135 18.66 45.88 11.14
CA VAL A 135 17.82 47.00 10.70
C VAL A 135 18.12 47.43 9.27
N ASP A 136 19.30 47.08 8.74
CA ASP A 136 19.77 47.39 7.39
C ASP A 136 19.46 46.27 6.37
N TYR A 137 18.75 45.21 6.80
CA TYR A 137 18.32 44.17 5.87
C TYR A 137 17.26 44.70 4.91
N LEU A 138 17.53 44.57 3.62
CA LEU A 138 16.62 44.99 2.56
C LEU A 138 15.43 44.04 2.49
N ILE A 139 14.23 44.57 2.72
CA ILE A 139 12.97 43.82 2.65
C ILE A 139 12.60 43.65 1.18
N LYS A 140 12.41 42.41 0.75
CA LYS A 140 12.21 42.03 -0.66
C LYS A 140 10.79 41.69 -1.01
N VAL A 141 10.07 41.06 -0.09
CA VAL A 141 8.71 40.57 -0.31
C VAL A 141 7.88 40.86 0.92
N VAL A 142 6.72 41.46 0.72
CA VAL A 142 5.67 41.58 1.73
C VAL A 142 4.35 41.13 1.13
N ASP A 143 3.87 39.96 1.56
CA ASP A 143 2.65 39.39 0.99
C ASP A 143 1.84 38.56 1.98
N LEU A 144 0.57 38.32 1.65
CA LEU A 144 -0.27 37.38 2.37
C LEU A 144 -0.08 35.97 1.81
N TRP A 145 0.20 35.03 2.69
CA TRP A 145 0.38 33.63 2.35
C TRP A 145 -0.55 32.76 3.21
N GLY A 146 -1.16 31.77 2.57
CA GLY A 146 -1.88 30.67 3.22
C GLY A 146 -1.61 29.38 2.45
N ILE A 147 -1.90 28.23 3.05
CA ILE A 147 -1.68 26.94 2.39
C ILE A 147 -2.51 26.86 1.10
N PRO A 148 -1.88 26.70 -0.08
CA PRO A 148 -2.62 26.46 -1.32
C PRO A 148 -3.45 25.18 -1.20
N ALA A 149 -4.67 25.18 -1.75
CA ALA A 149 -5.57 24.02 -1.67
C ALA A 149 -4.93 22.72 -2.19
N SER A 150 -4.01 22.81 -3.17
CA SER A 150 -3.27 21.66 -3.72
C SER A 150 -2.21 21.09 -2.78
N ASP A 151 -1.75 21.85 -1.78
CA ASP A 151 -0.74 21.42 -0.81
C ASP A 151 -1.34 20.92 0.51
N VAL A 152 -2.62 21.21 0.78
CA VAL A 152 -3.33 20.80 2.01
C VAL A 152 -3.21 19.31 2.31
N PRO A 153 -3.35 18.36 1.36
CA PRO A 153 -3.22 16.93 1.65
C PRO A 153 -1.84 16.55 2.23
N VAL A 154 -0.77 17.21 1.77
CA VAL A 154 0.58 16.95 2.27
C VAL A 154 0.78 17.55 3.66
N PHE A 155 0.29 18.77 3.89
CA PHE A 155 0.32 19.39 5.23
C PHE A 155 -0.48 18.59 6.26
N LYS A 156 -1.66 18.10 5.88
CA LYS A 156 -2.49 17.23 6.73
C LYS A 156 -1.75 15.94 7.06
N HIS A 157 -1.21 15.25 6.05
CA HIS A 157 -0.45 14.01 6.26
C HIS A 157 0.79 14.23 7.16
N ASP A 158 1.50 15.34 6.98
CA ASP A 158 2.64 15.69 7.84
C ASP A 158 2.23 15.91 9.30
N TRP A 159 1.09 16.58 9.49
CA TRP A 159 0.51 16.78 10.82
C TRP A 159 0.09 15.46 11.46
N ASP A 160 -0.67 14.63 10.72
CA ASP A 160 -1.12 13.30 11.15
C ASP A 160 0.08 12.42 11.54
N THR A 161 1.14 12.41 10.72
CA THR A 161 2.36 11.64 10.98
C THR A 161 3.00 12.00 12.32
N VAL A 162 3.07 13.29 12.64
CA VAL A 162 3.64 13.76 13.91
C VAL A 162 2.71 13.46 15.07
N VAL A 163 1.41 13.74 14.94
CA VAL A 163 0.42 13.55 16.02
C VAL A 163 0.24 12.07 16.34
N GLU A 164 0.20 11.20 15.33
CA GLU A 164 0.04 9.78 15.51
C GLU A 164 1.24 9.15 16.23
N LYS A 165 2.47 9.60 15.95
CA LYS A 165 3.63 9.22 16.76
C LYS A 165 3.50 9.65 18.21
N VAL A 166 2.91 10.82 18.49
CA VAL A 166 2.65 11.28 19.86
C VAL A 166 1.57 10.42 20.53
N ARG A 167 0.48 10.09 19.83
CA ARG A 167 -0.59 9.18 20.30
C ARG A 167 -0.05 7.80 20.66
N HIS A 168 0.94 7.31 19.91
CA HIS A 168 1.64 6.06 20.21
C HIS A 168 2.69 6.16 21.33
N GLY A 169 2.83 7.29 22.04
CA GLY A 169 3.83 7.46 23.09
C GLY A 169 5.28 7.56 22.57
N ARG A 170 5.46 7.89 21.29
CA ARG A 170 6.74 7.94 20.56
C ARG A 170 7.16 9.35 20.14
N ALA A 171 6.71 10.38 20.84
CA ALA A 171 7.13 11.77 20.62
C ALA A 171 8.65 11.97 20.76
N HIS A 172 9.30 11.13 21.58
CA HIS A 172 10.75 11.11 21.76
C HIS A 172 11.52 10.66 20.51
N GLU A 173 10.86 9.95 19.60
CA GLU A 173 11.38 9.48 18.31
C GLU A 173 11.09 10.43 17.15
N LEU A 174 10.34 11.52 17.38
CA LEU A 174 10.01 12.49 16.33
C LEU A 174 11.28 13.00 15.66
N SER A 175 11.20 13.25 14.36
CA SER A 175 12.27 13.79 13.55
C SER A 175 11.71 14.79 12.54
N GLY A 176 12.52 15.78 12.15
CA GLY A 176 12.15 16.67 11.04
C GLY A 176 12.13 15.96 9.67
N SER A 177 12.65 14.73 9.61
CA SER A 177 12.63 13.85 8.43
C SER A 177 11.32 13.08 8.25
N ASP A 178 10.47 13.04 9.27
CA ASP A 178 9.24 12.25 9.28
C ASP A 178 8.26 12.71 8.21
N THR A 179 8.35 13.98 7.83
CA THR A 179 7.37 14.71 7.05
C THR A 179 7.99 15.38 5.81
N LEU A 180 7.19 16.04 4.97
CA LEU A 180 7.60 16.63 3.69
C LEU A 180 7.65 18.16 3.71
N TYR A 181 6.55 18.85 3.99
CA TYR A 181 6.41 20.31 3.98
C TYR A 181 6.47 20.91 5.39
N LEU A 182 5.84 20.25 6.36
CA LEU A 182 5.72 20.68 7.76
C LEU A 182 6.53 19.76 8.67
N GLU A 183 7.49 20.26 9.44
CA GLU A 183 8.34 19.46 10.33
C GLU A 183 8.14 19.76 11.82
N ALA A 184 8.40 18.75 12.67
CA ALA A 184 8.55 18.90 14.11
C ALA A 184 10.01 19.28 14.46
N ALA A 185 10.32 20.57 14.39
CA ALA A 185 11.67 21.12 14.57
C ALA A 185 12.11 21.14 16.04
N THR A 186 13.34 20.73 16.36
CA THR A 186 13.90 20.84 17.74
C THR A 186 14.27 22.27 18.11
N LYS A 187 14.08 22.63 19.39
CA LYS A 187 14.54 23.92 19.94
C LYS A 187 15.98 23.81 20.48
N GLY A 188 16.95 24.40 19.79
CA GLY A 188 18.33 24.59 20.28
C GLY A 188 19.35 23.49 19.94
N ALA A 189 20.63 23.87 19.89
CA ALA A 189 21.75 23.02 19.46
C ALA A 189 22.23 22.02 20.54
N THR A 190 21.91 22.24 21.81
CA THR A 190 22.50 21.49 22.94
C THR A 190 21.69 20.28 23.40
N GLY A 191 20.48 20.06 22.88
CA GLY A 191 19.74 18.79 23.04
C GLY A 191 19.46 18.32 24.48
N ARG A 192 19.59 19.18 25.50
CA ARG A 192 19.40 18.84 26.93
C ARG A 192 17.95 18.98 27.41
N ASP A 193 17.20 19.91 26.84
CA ASP A 193 15.83 20.18 27.28
C ASP A 193 14.89 18.99 27.00
N ARG A 194 14.01 18.70 27.96
CA ARG A 194 13.06 17.59 27.91
C ARG A 194 11.68 18.08 28.34
N THR A 195 10.64 17.49 27.76
CA THR A 195 9.24 17.73 28.09
C THR A 195 8.48 16.41 28.21
N LYS A 196 7.40 16.41 28.99
CA LYS A 196 6.49 15.26 29.07
C LYS A 196 5.76 15.05 27.74
N GLN A 197 5.35 13.81 27.51
CA GLN A 197 4.49 13.39 26.41
C GLN A 197 3.38 12.48 26.97
N PRO A 198 2.23 12.36 26.31
CA PRO A 198 1.20 11.42 26.70
C PRO A 198 1.63 9.98 26.35
N TYR A 199 1.00 9.00 26.99
CA TYR A 199 1.13 7.57 26.66
C TYR A 199 2.55 6.96 26.78
N SER A 200 3.52 7.67 27.35
CA SER A 200 4.88 7.16 27.60
C SER A 200 5.55 7.84 28.78
N THR A 201 6.36 7.09 29.52
CA THR A 201 7.19 7.60 30.62
C THR A 201 8.52 8.19 30.12
N ILE A 202 8.90 7.92 28.88
CA ILE A 202 10.12 8.44 28.28
C ILE A 202 9.92 9.93 27.96
N PRO A 203 10.78 10.85 28.41
CA PRO A 203 10.62 12.27 28.07
C PRO A 203 11.08 12.58 26.65
N ALA A 204 10.39 13.50 25.97
CA ALA A 204 10.68 13.92 24.60
C ALA A 204 11.45 15.26 24.54
N LYS A 205 12.13 15.55 23.43
CA LYS A 205 12.70 16.87 23.17
C LYS A 205 11.57 17.86 22.86
N PRO A 206 11.59 19.11 23.35
CA PRO A 206 10.60 20.10 22.94
C PRO A 206 10.74 20.44 21.45
N ARG A 207 9.61 20.47 20.74
CA ARG A 207 9.56 20.76 19.30
C ARG A 207 8.57 21.88 18.96
N SER A 208 8.77 22.47 17.80
CA SER A 208 7.89 23.45 17.18
C SER A 208 7.50 22.98 15.79
N TRP A 209 6.26 23.27 15.41
CA TRP A 209 5.81 23.20 14.03
C TRP A 209 6.59 24.22 13.20
N ALA A 210 7.18 23.78 12.10
CA ALA A 210 7.90 24.65 11.18
C ALA A 210 7.72 24.22 9.72
N ILE A 211 7.62 25.18 8.80
CA ILE A 211 7.60 24.92 7.36
C ILE A 211 9.05 24.79 6.87
N LYS A 212 9.33 23.77 6.06
CA LYS A 212 10.68 23.49 5.59
C LYS A 212 11.20 24.61 4.66
N PRO A 213 12.52 24.89 4.68
CA PRO A 213 13.13 25.92 3.83
C PRO A 213 12.91 25.70 2.33
N SER A 214 12.82 24.44 1.89
CA SER A 214 12.54 24.09 0.48
C SER A 214 11.17 24.62 0.03
N TYR A 215 10.15 24.43 0.86
CA TYR A 215 8.80 24.90 0.58
C TYR A 215 8.74 26.43 0.53
N MET A 216 9.38 27.09 1.51
CA MET A 216 9.47 28.55 1.54
C MET A 216 10.24 29.11 0.35
N THR A 217 11.30 28.44 -0.10
CA THR A 217 12.07 28.86 -1.28
C THR A 217 11.21 28.83 -2.54
N VAL A 218 10.40 27.79 -2.73
CA VAL A 218 9.49 27.70 -3.89
C VAL A 218 8.39 28.75 -3.80
N THR A 219 7.84 28.96 -2.60
CA THR A 219 6.79 29.96 -2.34
C THR A 219 7.27 31.38 -2.66
N LEU A 220 8.48 31.74 -2.20
CA LEU A 220 9.02 33.10 -2.32
C LEU A 220 9.53 33.46 -3.72
N ASN A 221 10.01 32.48 -4.49
CA ASN A 221 10.56 32.75 -5.83
C ASN A 221 9.50 32.80 -6.94
N GLY A 222 8.25 32.41 -6.65
CA GLY A 222 7.24 32.16 -7.69
C GLY A 222 7.54 30.91 -8.51
N LEU A 223 6.49 30.23 -8.96
CA LEU A 223 6.59 28.98 -9.74
C LEU A 223 7.00 29.26 -11.19
N LEU A 224 8.28 29.53 -11.45
CA LEU A 224 8.80 29.50 -12.82
C LEU A 224 9.52 28.16 -13.08
N ASP A 225 9.11 27.49 -14.17
CA ASP A 225 9.58 26.21 -14.69
C ASP A 225 9.29 24.95 -13.84
N MET A 226 8.15 24.91 -13.13
CA MET A 226 7.67 23.72 -12.41
C MET A 226 6.26 23.32 -12.84
N GLN A 227 5.98 22.02 -12.78
CA GLN A 227 4.67 21.45 -13.06
C GLN A 227 4.26 20.56 -11.88
N SER A 228 3.04 20.74 -11.38
CA SER A 228 2.45 19.88 -10.35
C SER A 228 1.95 18.57 -10.94
N ILE A 229 1.98 17.51 -10.13
CA ILE A 229 1.40 16.22 -10.48
C ILE A 229 -0.11 16.40 -10.58
N ARG A 230 -0.67 16.08 -11.75
CA ARG A 230 -2.12 16.13 -11.95
C ARG A 230 -2.79 15.03 -11.13
N ARG A 231 -3.76 15.42 -10.31
CA ARG A 231 -4.57 14.54 -9.47
C ARG A 231 -6.00 14.52 -9.98
N ASN A 232 -6.59 13.33 -10.12
CA ASN A 232 -8.02 13.16 -10.36
C ASN A 232 -8.82 13.26 -9.03
N GLN A 233 -10.14 13.09 -9.10
CA GLN A 233 -11.02 13.21 -7.93
C GLN A 233 -10.69 12.20 -6.82
N ALA A 234 -10.39 10.95 -7.18
CA ALA A 234 -10.00 9.90 -6.22
C ALA A 234 -8.61 10.12 -5.61
N GLU A 235 -7.74 10.86 -6.30
CA GLU A 235 -6.35 11.14 -5.88
C GLU A 235 -6.21 12.42 -5.07
N ARG A 236 -7.26 13.22 -4.95
CA ARG A 236 -7.21 14.58 -4.39
C ARG A 236 -6.62 14.59 -2.99
N GLU A 237 -7.10 13.69 -2.13
CA GLU A 237 -6.67 13.54 -0.73
C GLU A 237 -5.55 12.51 -0.54
N THR A 238 -4.98 11.95 -1.62
CA THR A 238 -3.96 10.90 -1.50
C THR A 238 -2.60 11.48 -1.09
N ASP A 239 -1.90 10.82 -0.15
CA ASP A 239 -0.52 11.16 0.20
C ASP A 239 0.43 11.12 -1.03
N LEU A 240 1.47 11.95 -1.02
CA LEU A 240 2.41 12.05 -2.14
C LEU A 240 3.16 10.74 -2.39
N LEU A 241 3.64 10.04 -1.35
CA LEU A 241 4.34 8.77 -1.54
C LEU A 241 3.39 7.71 -2.09
N VAL A 242 2.18 7.62 -1.52
CA VAL A 242 1.14 6.69 -1.99
C VAL A 242 0.77 6.97 -3.43
N LEU A 243 0.62 8.24 -3.82
CA LEU A 243 0.36 8.64 -5.20
C LEU A 243 1.51 8.21 -6.13
N ILE A 244 2.76 8.47 -5.75
CA ILE A 244 3.94 8.04 -6.53
C ILE A 244 3.95 6.51 -6.67
N GLN A 245 3.69 5.78 -5.58
CA GLN A 245 3.63 4.31 -5.61
C GLN A 245 2.54 3.81 -6.57
N LYS A 246 1.31 4.33 -6.48
CA LYS A 246 0.21 4.02 -7.41
C LYS A 246 0.56 4.32 -8.87
N ARG A 247 1.28 5.41 -9.14
CA ARG A 247 1.72 5.76 -10.51
C ARG A 247 2.80 4.81 -11.05
N PHE A 248 3.67 4.31 -10.18
CA PHE A 248 4.73 3.35 -10.54
C PHE A 248 4.23 1.90 -10.59
N GLU A 249 3.15 1.59 -9.89
CA GLU A 249 2.61 0.24 -9.72
C GLU A 249 2.36 -0.53 -11.03
N PRO A 250 1.73 0.06 -12.09
CA PRO A 250 1.53 -0.63 -13.37
C PRO A 250 2.84 -1.02 -14.08
N TYR A 251 3.94 -0.41 -13.65
CA TYR A 251 5.26 -0.47 -14.26
C TYR A 251 6.25 -1.36 -13.49
N ILE A 252 5.89 -1.79 -12.28
CA ILE A 252 6.68 -2.75 -11.50
C ILE A 252 6.88 -4.02 -12.35
N GLY A 253 8.08 -4.60 -12.26
CA GLY A 253 8.51 -5.76 -13.05
C GLY A 253 9.09 -5.45 -14.42
N MET A 254 8.94 -4.24 -14.95
CA MET A 254 9.54 -3.88 -16.24
C MET A 254 11.01 -3.57 -16.14
N THR A 255 11.75 -3.99 -17.16
CA THR A 255 13.12 -3.56 -17.41
C THR A 255 13.17 -2.08 -17.79
N GLU A 256 14.35 -1.47 -17.69
CA GLU A 256 14.55 -0.08 -18.15
C GLU A 256 14.18 0.12 -19.63
N ASP A 257 14.34 -0.92 -20.47
CA ASP A 257 13.98 -0.87 -21.89
C ASP A 257 12.48 -0.91 -22.11
N GLU A 258 11.77 -1.82 -21.44
CA GLU A 258 10.31 -1.89 -21.49
C GLU A 258 9.66 -0.62 -20.93
N LEU A 259 10.25 -0.01 -19.90
CA LEU A 259 9.81 1.28 -19.36
C LEU A 259 10.04 2.41 -20.35
N ALA A 260 11.21 2.44 -21.01
CA ALA A 260 11.51 3.44 -22.01
C ALA A 260 10.49 3.37 -23.16
N GLU A 261 10.21 2.17 -23.68
CA GLU A 261 9.21 1.94 -24.71
C GLU A 261 7.81 2.33 -24.24
N ALA A 262 7.39 1.91 -23.05
CA ALA A 262 6.08 2.26 -22.47
C ALA A 262 5.91 3.78 -22.26
N CYS A 263 7.02 4.50 -22.07
CA CYS A 263 7.06 5.95 -21.94
C CYS A 263 7.29 6.67 -23.29
N GLY A 264 7.33 5.96 -24.42
CA GLY A 264 7.52 6.54 -25.75
C GLY A 264 8.96 6.95 -26.07
N TYR A 265 9.94 6.46 -25.32
CA TYR A 265 11.37 6.66 -25.62
C TYR A 265 11.88 5.52 -26.50
N ASP A 266 12.13 5.82 -27.78
CA ASP A 266 12.80 4.88 -28.68
C ASP A 266 14.31 4.81 -28.36
N VAL A 267 14.71 3.69 -27.76
CA VAL A 267 16.11 3.35 -27.44
C VAL A 267 16.69 2.33 -28.42
N ALA A 268 15.95 1.88 -29.43
CA ALA A 268 16.44 0.89 -30.39
C ALA A 268 17.58 1.48 -31.24
N GLY A 269 18.80 0.97 -31.03
CA GLY A 269 19.99 1.38 -31.80
C GLY A 269 20.65 2.71 -31.39
N ARG A 270 20.21 3.36 -30.30
CA ARG A 270 20.82 4.59 -29.77
C ARG A 270 21.42 4.38 -28.37
N ARG A 271 22.44 5.16 -28.01
CA ARG A 271 23.04 5.11 -26.66
C ARG A 271 22.04 5.66 -25.64
N LYS A 272 21.66 4.85 -24.65
CA LYS A 272 20.74 5.24 -23.56
C LYS A 272 21.21 6.53 -22.87
N PRO A 273 20.33 7.53 -22.66
CA PRO A 273 20.67 8.71 -21.89
C PRO A 273 21.09 8.32 -20.46
N LYS A 274 22.13 8.95 -19.91
CA LYS A 274 22.53 8.73 -18.51
C LYS A 274 21.41 9.10 -17.50
N SER A 275 20.46 9.94 -17.92
CA SER A 275 19.31 10.41 -17.15
C SER A 275 18.01 9.63 -17.41
N LEU A 276 18.05 8.51 -18.14
CA LEU A 276 16.86 7.78 -18.58
C LEU A 276 15.86 7.49 -17.43
N CYS A 277 16.31 6.97 -16.30
CA CYS A 277 15.43 6.70 -15.15
C CYS A 277 14.76 7.95 -14.59
N ALA A 278 15.44 9.11 -14.62
CA ALA A 278 14.84 10.37 -14.18
C ALA A 278 13.79 10.88 -15.17
N LEU A 279 14.00 10.66 -16.48
CA LEU A 279 13.02 10.97 -17.51
C LEU A 279 11.78 10.08 -17.42
N ILE A 280 11.97 8.78 -17.22
CA ILE A 280 10.89 7.82 -16.95
C ILE A 280 10.11 8.27 -15.71
N THR A 281 10.79 8.60 -14.61
CA THR A 281 10.13 9.07 -13.38
C THR A 281 9.21 10.27 -13.63
N LYS A 282 9.66 11.28 -14.39
CA LYS A 282 8.81 12.43 -14.74
C LYS A 282 7.60 12.00 -15.57
N GLN A 283 7.82 11.16 -16.57
CA GLN A 283 6.76 10.68 -17.47
C GLN A 283 5.68 9.88 -16.71
N LEU A 284 6.10 8.97 -15.81
CA LEU A 284 5.17 8.19 -14.99
C LEU A 284 4.33 9.05 -14.05
N LEU A 285 4.86 10.22 -13.64
CA LEU A 285 4.16 11.20 -12.81
C LEU A 285 3.36 12.22 -13.65
N GLY A 286 3.33 12.08 -14.98
CA GLY A 286 2.61 12.98 -15.88
C GLY A 286 3.25 14.36 -16.03
N ILE A 287 4.55 14.47 -15.78
CA ILE A 287 5.33 15.71 -15.83
C ILE A 287 6.12 15.77 -17.13
N ASP A 288 5.97 16.85 -17.87
CA ASP A 288 6.79 17.10 -19.07
C ASP A 288 8.26 17.26 -18.66
N VAL A 289 9.13 16.61 -19.43
CA VAL A 289 10.56 16.46 -19.12
C VAL A 289 11.30 17.78 -18.91
N ARG A 290 10.79 18.89 -19.46
CA ARG A 290 11.36 20.24 -19.34
C ARG A 290 11.11 20.85 -17.96
N TYR A 291 10.02 20.50 -17.30
CA TYR A 291 9.65 21.08 -16.01
C TYR A 291 10.22 20.29 -14.84
N LYS A 292 10.44 20.99 -13.72
CA LYS A 292 10.66 20.33 -12.42
C LYS A 292 9.33 19.89 -11.83
N ILE A 293 9.37 18.87 -10.98
CA ILE A 293 8.19 18.37 -10.27
C ILE A 293 7.95 19.30 -9.08
N ALA A 294 6.84 20.03 -9.07
CA ALA A 294 6.59 21.09 -8.08
C ALA A 294 6.63 20.54 -6.64
N GLU A 295 5.99 19.40 -6.40
CA GLU A 295 5.95 18.73 -5.11
C GLU A 295 7.34 18.31 -4.63
N PHE A 296 8.23 17.92 -5.55
CA PHE A 296 9.59 17.52 -5.19
C PHE A 296 10.43 18.74 -4.82
N GLU A 297 10.30 19.85 -5.55
CA GLU A 297 11.03 21.06 -5.21
C GLU A 297 10.52 21.65 -3.88
N LYS A 298 9.21 21.64 -3.63
CA LYS A 298 8.61 22.05 -2.34
C LYS A 298 9.08 21.18 -1.18
N ALA A 299 9.11 19.86 -1.33
CA ALA A 299 9.58 18.94 -0.30
C ALA A 299 11.12 18.80 -0.24
N GLY A 300 11.86 19.42 -1.16
CA GLY A 300 13.31 19.24 -1.29
C GLY A 300 13.72 17.81 -1.68
N ILE A 301 12.85 17.06 -2.35
CA ILE A 301 13.08 15.67 -2.78
C ILE A 301 14.07 15.63 -3.94
N LYS A 302 15.05 14.72 -3.88
CA LYS A 302 15.86 14.34 -5.05
C LYS A 302 15.71 12.85 -5.39
N THR A 303 15.59 12.55 -6.67
CA THR A 303 15.48 11.17 -7.13
C THR A 303 16.86 10.51 -7.22
N LYS A 304 16.97 9.26 -6.76
CA LYS A 304 18.14 8.40 -6.93
C LYS A 304 17.70 7.02 -7.42
N THR A 305 18.33 6.54 -8.48
CA THR A 305 18.14 5.17 -8.96
C THR A 305 19.04 4.23 -8.20
N ILE A 306 18.45 3.17 -7.63
CA ILE A 306 19.17 2.12 -6.89
C ILE A 306 19.03 0.82 -7.66
N ARG A 307 20.14 0.16 -7.99
CA ARG A 307 20.15 -1.13 -8.70
C ARG A 307 20.66 -2.22 -7.78
N LEU A 308 19.77 -3.02 -7.22
CA LEU A 308 20.08 -4.13 -6.32
C LEU A 308 20.47 -5.36 -7.14
N GLN A 309 21.63 -5.92 -6.85
CA GLN A 309 22.07 -7.20 -7.42
C GLN A 309 21.29 -8.36 -6.79
N ARG A 310 21.47 -9.58 -7.31
CA ARG A 310 20.82 -10.80 -6.77
C ARG A 310 21.06 -11.04 -5.27
N ASN A 311 22.21 -10.59 -4.74
CA ASN A 311 22.54 -10.67 -3.32
C ASN A 311 21.91 -9.54 -2.47
N GLY A 312 21.03 -8.72 -3.06
CA GLY A 312 20.39 -7.57 -2.42
C GLY A 312 21.26 -6.32 -2.34
N VAL A 313 22.56 -6.39 -2.64
CA VAL A 313 23.47 -5.24 -2.49
C VAL A 313 23.38 -4.32 -3.71
N PRO A 314 23.30 -2.98 -3.53
CA PRO A 314 23.38 -2.04 -4.62
C PRO A 314 24.67 -2.22 -5.43
N ARG A 315 24.52 -2.22 -6.75
CA ARG A 315 25.63 -2.23 -7.71
C ARG A 315 26.59 -1.07 -7.49
N GLU A 316 26.09 0.06 -7.00
CA GLU A 316 26.87 1.27 -6.73
C GLU A 316 26.46 1.96 -5.43
N SER A 317 27.44 2.57 -4.76
CA SER A 317 27.22 3.49 -3.64
C SER A 317 26.61 4.80 -4.14
N VAL A 318 25.92 5.55 -3.28
CA VAL A 318 25.27 6.81 -3.67
C VAL A 318 26.24 7.98 -3.47
N SER A 319 26.66 8.65 -4.54
CA SER A 319 27.53 9.83 -4.47
C SER A 319 26.78 11.14 -4.25
N PHE A 320 27.47 12.07 -3.58
CA PHE A 320 27.14 13.48 -3.50
C PHE A 320 28.05 14.32 -4.42
N PRO A 321 27.73 15.62 -4.65
CA PRO A 321 28.62 16.54 -5.34
C PRO A 321 30.04 16.58 -4.74
N THR A 322 31.02 16.92 -5.59
CA THR A 322 32.41 17.11 -5.17
C THR A 322 32.54 18.28 -4.20
N PHE A 323 33.30 18.10 -3.13
CA PHE A 323 33.56 19.16 -2.16
C PHE A 323 34.82 19.96 -2.49
N SER A 324 34.91 21.19 -1.98
CA SER A 324 36.14 21.99 -1.92
C SER A 324 36.98 21.55 -0.72
N TYR A 325 38.28 21.35 -0.92
CA TYR A 325 39.19 21.01 0.17
C TYR A 325 39.30 22.13 1.21
N PHE A 326 39.16 23.40 0.79
CA PHE A 326 39.13 24.55 1.69
C PHE A 326 37.87 24.54 2.56
N ASP A 327 36.71 24.29 1.95
CA ASP A 327 35.45 24.27 2.67
C ASP A 327 35.45 23.16 3.72
N VAL A 328 35.94 21.96 3.39
CA VAL A 328 36.03 20.85 4.36
C VAL A 328 37.08 21.12 5.44
N ALA A 329 38.17 21.83 5.13
CA ALA A 329 39.20 22.17 6.12
C ALA A 329 38.69 23.10 7.23
N GLU A 330 37.77 24.03 6.89
CA GLU A 330 37.35 25.12 7.77
C GLU A 330 35.92 24.97 8.32
N GLN A 331 34.99 24.40 7.54
CA GLN A 331 33.57 24.40 7.91
C GLN A 331 33.25 23.34 8.97
N PRO A 332 32.47 23.69 10.01
CA PRO A 332 31.86 22.70 10.88
C PRO A 332 30.90 21.78 10.11
N PHE A 333 30.77 20.52 10.56
CA PHE A 333 29.88 19.53 9.91
C PHE A 333 28.45 20.05 9.75
N GLU A 334 27.87 20.66 10.78
CA GLU A 334 26.49 21.15 10.78
C GLU A 334 26.25 22.32 9.80
N GLU A 335 27.31 22.96 9.32
CA GLU A 335 27.27 24.04 8.33
C GLU A 335 27.69 23.56 6.92
N SER A 336 28.17 22.32 6.82
CA SER A 336 28.66 21.75 5.56
C SER A 336 27.53 21.37 4.59
N ASP A 337 27.82 21.47 3.29
CA ASP A 337 26.92 20.97 2.24
C ASP A 337 26.62 19.47 2.41
N PHE A 338 27.58 18.69 2.92
CA PHE A 338 27.41 17.27 3.17
C PHE A 338 26.29 17.01 4.18
N TYR A 339 26.27 17.72 5.30
CA TYR A 339 25.17 17.65 6.26
C TYR A 339 23.82 18.04 5.65
N GLY A 340 23.81 19.05 4.77
CA GLY A 340 22.65 19.41 3.97
C GLY A 340 22.13 18.26 3.11
N TYR A 341 23.03 17.56 2.41
CA TYR A 341 22.67 16.38 1.60
C TYR A 341 22.08 15.24 2.45
N LEU A 342 22.68 14.94 3.61
CA LEU A 342 22.19 13.87 4.49
C LEU A 342 20.78 14.14 5.03
N ARG A 343 20.45 15.42 5.26
CA ARG A 343 19.13 15.86 5.74
C ARG A 343 18.10 16.09 4.65
N GLN A 344 18.48 15.85 3.40
CA GLN A 344 17.58 15.97 2.26
C GLN A 344 16.74 14.69 2.11
N LYS A 345 15.48 14.84 1.67
CA LYS A 345 14.66 13.69 1.31
C LYS A 345 15.06 13.18 -0.08
N TYR A 346 15.11 11.88 -0.25
CA TYR A 346 15.36 11.20 -1.51
C TYR A 346 14.19 10.32 -1.90
N LEU A 347 13.85 10.30 -3.18
CA LEU A 347 13.03 9.23 -3.77
C LEU A 347 13.96 8.17 -4.33
N PHE A 348 14.01 7.00 -3.70
CA PHE A 348 14.71 5.85 -4.23
C PHE A 348 13.80 5.15 -5.23
N VAL A 349 14.25 5.06 -6.48
CA VAL A 349 13.64 4.25 -7.53
C VAL A 349 14.47 2.98 -7.65
N ILE A 350 13.94 1.89 -7.12
CA ILE A 350 14.68 0.66 -6.88
C ILE A 350 14.41 -0.31 -8.01
N TYR A 351 15.48 -0.78 -8.64
CA TYR A 351 15.49 -1.86 -9.62
C TYR A 351 16.20 -3.07 -9.01
N ARG A 352 15.68 -4.27 -9.22
CA ARG A 352 16.24 -5.53 -8.73
C ARG A 352 16.67 -6.39 -9.91
N GLU A 353 17.85 -6.99 -9.78
CA GLU A 353 18.38 -7.95 -10.77
C GLU A 353 17.52 -9.23 -10.77
N GLU A 354 17.16 -9.70 -11.96
CA GLU A 354 16.37 -10.91 -12.16
C GLU A 354 17.14 -12.16 -11.70
N THR A 355 16.42 -13.13 -11.14
CA THR A 355 16.99 -14.38 -10.62
C THR A 355 17.41 -15.33 -11.75
N GLU A 356 16.66 -15.32 -12.85
CA GLU A 356 16.86 -16.23 -13.99
C GLU A 356 17.97 -15.73 -14.92
N GLU A 357 17.96 -14.45 -15.31
CA GLU A 357 18.95 -13.86 -16.23
C GLU A 357 19.85 -12.81 -15.56
N ARG A 358 21.17 -12.90 -15.74
CA ARG A 358 22.13 -12.01 -15.05
C ARG A 358 22.28 -10.71 -15.83
N GLY A 359 22.29 -9.58 -15.12
CA GLY A 359 22.43 -8.25 -15.70
C GLY A 359 21.13 -7.58 -16.15
N VAL A 360 20.00 -8.28 -16.05
CA VAL A 360 18.66 -7.72 -16.31
C VAL A 360 18.09 -7.16 -15.01
N PHE A 361 17.77 -5.87 -14.99
CA PHE A 361 17.23 -5.17 -13.82
C PHE A 361 15.79 -4.74 -14.09
N ARG A 362 14.88 -5.10 -13.17
CA ARG A 362 13.46 -4.79 -13.25
C ARG A 362 13.07 -3.81 -12.16
N LEU A 363 12.21 -2.85 -12.47
CA LEU A 363 11.66 -1.90 -11.50
C LEU A 363 10.95 -2.69 -10.41
N ALA A 364 11.41 -2.55 -9.16
CA ALA A 364 10.90 -3.31 -8.04
C ALA A 364 9.95 -2.47 -7.19
N GLN A 365 10.34 -1.24 -6.87
CA GLN A 365 9.54 -0.35 -6.01
C GLN A 365 10.08 1.08 -5.99
N VAL A 366 9.33 1.95 -5.32
CA VAL A 366 9.72 3.32 -4.97
C VAL A 366 9.48 3.59 -3.49
N LEU A 367 10.44 4.24 -2.83
CA LEU A 367 10.32 4.65 -1.43
C LEU A 367 11.01 5.98 -1.17
N PHE A 368 10.53 6.70 -0.16
CA PHE A 368 11.24 7.87 0.34
C PHE A 368 12.28 7.46 1.38
N TRP A 369 13.46 8.09 1.32
CA TRP A 369 14.55 7.89 2.24
C TRP A 369 15.21 9.22 2.63
N GLN A 370 15.66 9.32 3.88
CA GLN A 370 16.55 10.36 4.38
C GLN A 370 17.43 9.71 5.45
N MET A 371 18.67 10.17 5.61
CA MET A 371 19.52 9.66 6.69
C MET A 371 18.85 9.92 8.05
N PRO A 372 18.64 8.88 8.87
CA PRO A 372 18.08 9.03 10.21
C PRO A 372 18.99 9.89 11.10
N ASP A 373 18.38 10.67 11.99
CA ASP A 373 19.12 11.55 12.92
C ASP A 373 20.17 10.80 13.75
N ARG A 374 19.91 9.53 14.11
CA ARG A 374 20.85 8.67 14.85
C ARG A 374 22.14 8.38 14.08
N ASP A 375 22.06 8.33 12.74
CA ASP A 375 23.17 7.97 11.85
C ASP A 375 23.98 9.22 11.44
N LEU A 376 23.44 10.43 11.63
CA LEU A 376 24.16 11.68 11.40
C LEU A 376 25.42 11.82 12.25
N LEU A 377 25.45 11.24 13.46
CA LEU A 377 26.65 11.23 14.30
C LEU A 377 27.76 10.38 13.67
N GLU A 378 27.41 9.29 13.01
CA GLU A 378 28.37 8.45 12.32
C GLU A 378 28.86 9.13 11.03
N ALA A 379 27.98 9.79 10.29
CA ALA A 379 28.38 10.60 9.14
C ALA A 379 29.28 11.78 9.53
N LYS A 380 29.01 12.41 10.68
CA LYS A 380 29.86 13.45 11.28
C LYS A 380 31.28 12.95 11.49
N ARG A 381 31.45 11.74 12.05
CA ARG A 381 32.78 11.12 12.22
C ARG A 381 33.51 10.94 10.89
N CYS A 382 32.81 10.54 9.82
CA CYS A 382 33.41 10.45 8.48
C CYS A 382 33.87 11.82 7.96
N TYR A 383 33.06 12.87 8.17
CA TYR A 383 33.40 14.22 7.75
C TYR A 383 34.60 14.78 8.52
N GLU A 384 34.57 14.70 9.85
CA GLU A 384 35.64 15.18 10.73
C GLU A 384 36.95 14.40 10.52
N GLU A 385 36.87 13.11 10.20
CA GLU A 385 38.03 12.31 9.80
C GLU A 385 38.67 12.85 8.50
N MET A 386 37.86 13.13 7.48
CA MET A 386 38.37 13.69 6.23
C MET A 386 38.94 15.10 6.46
N GLN A 387 38.25 15.94 7.23
CA GLN A 387 38.73 17.26 7.63
C GLN A 387 40.08 17.18 8.34
N ARG A 388 40.25 16.26 9.29
CA ARG A 388 41.54 16.06 9.98
C ARG A 388 42.65 15.66 9.01
N ARG A 389 42.38 14.77 8.06
CA ARG A 389 43.37 14.35 7.05
C ARG A 389 43.76 15.49 6.13
N ILE A 390 42.81 16.29 5.67
CA ILE A 390 43.08 17.50 4.89
C ILE A 390 43.95 18.46 5.70
N ASN A 391 43.56 18.74 6.95
CA ASN A 391 44.28 19.63 7.85
C ASN A 391 45.65 19.09 8.29
N ALA A 392 45.93 17.80 8.12
CA ALA A 392 47.25 17.21 8.33
C ALA A 392 48.11 17.17 7.06
N GLY A 393 47.63 17.72 5.94
CA GLY A 393 48.32 17.67 4.64
C GLY A 393 48.15 16.36 3.87
N HIS A 394 47.24 15.48 4.31
CA HIS A 394 47.00 14.15 3.76
C HIS A 394 45.68 14.07 2.98
N ALA A 395 45.40 15.06 2.13
CA ALA A 395 44.18 15.12 1.33
C ALA A 395 44.01 13.91 0.39
N GLU A 396 45.10 13.22 0.02
CA GLU A 396 45.14 12.00 -0.79
C GLU A 396 44.51 10.79 -0.07
N GLN A 397 44.50 10.77 1.27
CA GLN A 397 44.03 9.64 2.08
C GLN A 397 42.53 9.73 2.36
N SER A 398 41.71 9.15 1.49
CA SER A 398 40.26 9.14 1.69
C SER A 398 39.82 8.24 2.85
N VAL A 399 38.76 8.64 3.58
CA VAL A 399 38.05 7.76 4.51
C VAL A 399 37.38 6.64 3.72
N THR A 400 37.66 5.39 4.05
CA THR A 400 37.18 4.21 3.32
C THR A 400 35.87 3.67 3.91
N SER A 401 35.14 2.88 3.12
CA SER A 401 33.90 2.23 3.58
C SER A 401 34.11 1.15 4.64
N ARG A 402 35.37 0.81 4.98
CA ARG A 402 35.72 -0.07 6.12
C ARG A 402 35.87 0.71 7.43
N GLU A 403 36.17 2.00 7.35
CA GLU A 403 36.42 2.87 8.51
C GLU A 403 35.14 3.50 9.05
N ASN A 404 34.07 3.53 8.26
CA ASN A 404 32.78 4.10 8.64
C ASN A 404 31.64 3.31 8.00
N ARG A 405 30.61 2.95 8.77
CA ARG A 405 29.51 2.07 8.30
C ARG A 405 28.62 2.76 7.27
N CYS A 406 28.33 4.04 7.46
CA CYS A 406 27.31 4.75 6.68
C CYS A 406 27.88 5.47 5.46
N CYS A 407 29.06 6.08 5.57
CA CYS A 407 29.62 6.96 4.53
C CYS A 407 31.10 6.67 4.26
N HIS A 408 31.58 7.09 3.09
CA HIS A 408 33.01 7.12 2.77
C HIS A 408 33.34 8.25 1.80
N VAL A 409 34.64 8.50 1.57
CA VAL A 409 35.14 9.46 0.58
C VAL A 409 35.81 8.69 -0.57
N ARG A 410 35.52 9.08 -1.81
CA ARG A 410 36.16 8.47 -2.99
C ARG A 410 36.36 9.51 -4.10
N PRO A 411 37.39 9.35 -4.96
CA PRO A 411 37.51 10.14 -6.17
C PRO A 411 36.24 10.14 -7.03
N HIS A 412 35.89 11.31 -7.55
CA HIS A 412 34.77 11.58 -8.45
C HIS A 412 35.17 12.52 -9.61
N GLY A 413 36.48 12.70 -9.85
CA GLY A 413 36.99 13.38 -11.03
C GLY A 413 36.84 12.53 -12.29
N ARG A 414 36.81 13.18 -13.46
CA ARG A 414 36.75 12.48 -14.77
C ARG A 414 37.93 11.53 -14.98
N ASN A 415 39.10 11.89 -14.45
CA ASN A 415 40.33 11.12 -14.44
C ASN A 415 41.24 11.64 -13.30
N LYS A 416 42.44 11.08 -13.15
CA LYS A 416 43.41 11.49 -12.11
C LYS A 416 43.92 12.94 -12.26
N ALA A 417 43.79 13.55 -13.44
CA ALA A 417 44.20 14.94 -13.68
C ALA A 417 43.10 15.95 -13.32
N ASP A 418 41.86 15.49 -13.11
CA ASP A 418 40.74 16.33 -12.70
C ASP A 418 40.81 16.62 -11.19
N THR A 419 41.58 17.66 -10.86
CA THR A 419 42.04 17.99 -9.50
C THR A 419 41.43 19.29 -8.97
N LEU A 420 41.56 19.52 -7.67
CA LEU A 420 41.27 20.77 -6.98
C LEU A 420 42.46 21.14 -6.06
N PRO A 421 42.70 22.45 -5.84
CA PRO A 421 43.74 22.89 -4.91
C PRO A 421 43.39 22.51 -3.47
N THR A 422 44.42 22.19 -2.68
CA THR A 422 44.33 21.95 -1.24
C THR A 422 44.81 23.19 -0.46
N PRO A 423 44.47 23.31 0.85
CA PRO A 423 44.99 24.38 1.72
C PRO A 423 46.53 24.44 1.82
N TYR A 424 47.22 23.36 1.44
CA TYR A 424 48.68 23.23 1.49
C TYR A 424 49.37 23.54 0.15
N GLY A 425 48.64 24.06 -0.84
CA GLY A 425 49.18 24.43 -2.16
C GLY A 425 49.41 23.25 -3.11
N THR A 426 49.06 22.02 -2.71
CA THR A 426 49.09 20.85 -3.59
C THR A 426 47.79 20.72 -4.41
N GLN A 427 47.83 19.95 -5.49
CA GLN A 427 46.66 19.58 -6.28
C GLN A 427 46.28 18.13 -5.97
N GLU A 428 45.01 17.87 -5.69
CA GLU A 428 44.51 16.52 -5.41
C GLU A 428 43.25 16.20 -6.23
N THR A 429 43.05 14.93 -6.58
CA THR A 429 41.91 14.50 -7.42
C THR A 429 40.60 14.95 -6.79
N LYS A 430 39.63 15.39 -7.58
CA LYS A 430 38.29 15.72 -7.05
C LYS A 430 37.69 14.54 -6.30
N LYS A 431 37.24 14.78 -5.07
CA LYS A 431 36.58 13.79 -4.20
C LYS A 431 35.18 14.23 -3.83
N CYS A 432 34.36 13.26 -3.48
CA CYS A 432 33.07 13.50 -2.85
C CYS A 432 32.80 12.47 -1.76
N PHE A 433 31.82 12.79 -0.91
CA PHE A 433 31.25 11.84 0.03
C PHE A 433 30.26 10.90 -0.69
N TRP A 434 30.19 9.67 -0.20
CA TRP A 434 29.31 8.62 -0.69
C TRP A 434 28.59 7.95 0.48
N ILE A 435 27.34 7.54 0.27
CA ILE A 435 26.67 6.58 1.16
C ILE A 435 27.06 5.16 0.75
N ASN A 436 27.49 4.37 1.72
CA ASN A 436 27.91 2.99 1.51
C ASN A 436 26.77 2.13 0.97
N ALA A 437 27.06 1.29 -0.04
CA ALA A 437 26.06 0.39 -0.63
C ALA A 437 25.40 -0.54 0.41
N ARG A 438 26.17 -1.08 1.36
CA ARG A 438 25.63 -1.94 2.44
C ARG A 438 24.65 -1.18 3.34
N TYR A 439 24.97 0.06 3.69
CA TYR A 439 24.10 0.90 4.49
C TYR A 439 22.79 1.23 3.76
N ILE A 440 22.82 1.40 2.44
CA ILE A 440 21.59 1.55 1.64
C ILE A 440 20.68 0.31 1.74
N VAL A 441 21.24 -0.91 1.79
CA VAL A 441 20.45 -2.13 2.01
C VAL A 441 19.79 -2.09 3.39
N GLU A 442 20.58 -1.85 4.44
CA GLU A 442 20.09 -1.76 5.82
C GLU A 442 18.92 -0.77 5.94
N GLU A 443 19.00 0.35 5.21
CA GLU A 443 18.00 1.40 5.22
C GLU A 443 16.77 1.10 4.36
N ILE A 444 16.92 0.42 3.21
CA ILE A 444 15.78 -0.08 2.43
C ILE A 444 15.01 -1.09 3.30
N ASP A 445 15.69 -2.06 3.89
CA ASP A 445 15.09 -3.09 4.75
C ASP A 445 14.45 -2.46 6.00
N ARG A 446 15.05 -1.39 6.55
CA ARG A 446 14.45 -0.65 7.66
C ARG A 446 13.15 0.03 7.24
N VAL A 447 13.16 0.77 6.13
CA VAL A 447 11.96 1.48 5.66
C VAL A 447 10.85 0.48 5.32
N GLU A 448 11.18 -0.66 4.72
CA GLU A 448 10.22 -1.76 4.49
C GLU A 448 9.66 -2.33 5.79
N ARG A 449 10.51 -2.56 6.80
CA ARG A 449 10.05 -3.00 8.13
C ARG A 449 9.16 -1.97 8.81
N GLU A 450 9.48 -0.69 8.72
CA GLU A 450 8.63 0.38 9.27
C GLU A 450 7.27 0.42 8.58
N LEU A 451 7.23 0.20 7.26
CA LEU A 451 5.98 0.13 6.49
C LEU A 451 5.13 -1.09 6.85
N THR A 452 5.75 -2.22 7.20
CA THR A 452 5.04 -3.47 7.57
C THR A 452 4.78 -3.60 9.07
N ALA A 453 5.50 -2.84 9.91
CA ALA A 453 5.33 -2.83 11.36
C ALA A 453 3.92 -2.40 11.78
N ALA A 454 3.29 -1.48 11.04
CA ALA A 454 1.91 -1.08 11.27
C ALA A 454 0.95 -2.27 11.12
N THR A 455 1.14 -3.10 10.09
CA THR A 455 0.35 -4.32 9.88
C THR A 455 0.61 -5.33 10.99
N ALA A 456 1.87 -5.55 11.38
CA ALA A 456 2.22 -6.46 12.47
C ALA A 456 1.71 -5.97 13.84
N GLN A 457 1.63 -4.66 14.07
CA GLN A 457 1.01 -4.08 15.24
C GLN A 457 -0.51 -4.29 15.20
N ALA A 458 -1.16 -4.00 14.06
CA ALA A 458 -2.60 -4.22 13.88
C ALA A 458 -2.99 -5.69 14.06
N VAL A 459 -2.16 -6.64 13.61
CA VAL A 459 -2.34 -8.08 13.90
C VAL A 459 -2.29 -8.34 15.40
N ARG A 460 -1.28 -7.83 16.11
CA ARG A 460 -1.16 -7.99 17.58
C ARG A 460 -2.36 -7.41 18.32
N GLU A 461 -2.78 -6.20 17.97
CA GLU A 461 -3.96 -5.56 18.54
C GLU A 461 -5.26 -6.32 18.24
N ARG A 462 -5.37 -6.96 17.06
CA ARG A 462 -6.51 -7.85 16.74
C ARG A 462 -6.46 -9.13 17.56
N ILE A 463 -5.29 -9.73 17.75
CA ILE A 463 -5.12 -10.88 18.65
C ILE A 463 -5.56 -10.48 20.06
N ASP A 464 -5.06 -9.36 20.59
CA ASP A 464 -5.40 -8.90 21.94
C ASP A 464 -6.90 -8.61 22.10
N ARG A 465 -7.53 -7.94 21.11
CA ARG A 465 -8.98 -7.68 21.10
C ARG A 465 -9.83 -8.93 20.93
N SER A 466 -9.37 -9.91 20.15
CA SER A 466 -10.11 -11.16 19.91
C SER A 466 -9.96 -12.13 21.08
N ASN A 467 -9.06 -11.86 22.03
CA ASN A 467 -8.76 -12.72 23.18
C ASN A 467 -9.74 -12.56 24.36
N VAL A 468 -10.90 -11.92 24.16
CA VAL A 468 -11.84 -11.58 25.24
C VAL A 468 -12.50 -12.82 25.89
N ALA A 469 -12.40 -14.01 25.28
CA ALA A 469 -13.05 -15.25 25.78
C ALA A 469 -12.16 -16.52 25.84
N GLY A 470 -10.84 -16.41 25.65
CA GLY A 470 -9.91 -17.48 26.05
C GLY A 470 -9.34 -18.42 24.98
N GLN A 471 -9.49 -18.18 23.68
CA GLN A 471 -8.48 -18.60 22.68
C GLN A 471 -8.71 -17.94 21.32
N VAL A 472 -7.70 -17.24 20.80
CA VAL A 472 -7.68 -16.73 19.42
C VAL A 472 -7.28 -17.86 18.47
N ILE A 473 -7.95 -17.97 17.32
CA ILE A 473 -7.58 -18.88 16.23
C ILE A 473 -6.76 -18.12 15.20
N ARG A 474 -5.45 -18.38 15.17
CA ARG A 474 -4.53 -17.78 14.20
C ARG A 474 -4.65 -18.48 12.85
N ILE A 475 -4.89 -17.72 11.79
CA ILE A 475 -5.14 -18.25 10.45
C ILE A 475 -3.94 -18.00 9.51
N ALA A 476 -3.58 -19.04 8.75
CA ALA A 476 -2.89 -18.90 7.47
C ALA A 476 -3.89 -18.99 6.32
N GLU A 477 -3.95 -17.97 5.45
CA GLU A 477 -4.79 -17.94 4.26
C GLU A 477 -3.97 -18.21 3.00
N LEU A 478 -4.16 -19.38 2.39
CA LEU A 478 -3.50 -19.80 1.15
C LEU A 478 -4.37 -19.47 -0.06
N PHE A 479 -3.75 -18.95 -1.12
CA PHE A 479 -4.43 -18.56 -2.35
C PHE A 479 -5.57 -17.55 -2.08
N ALA A 480 -5.24 -16.52 -1.30
CA ALA A 480 -6.20 -15.63 -0.65
C ALA A 480 -7.13 -14.85 -1.62
N GLY A 481 -6.75 -14.73 -2.89
CA GLY A 481 -7.43 -13.89 -3.86
C GLY A 481 -7.54 -12.46 -3.35
N VAL A 482 -8.77 -11.95 -3.26
CA VAL A 482 -9.08 -10.62 -2.69
C VAL A 482 -9.54 -10.69 -1.23
N GLY A 483 -9.34 -11.83 -0.56
CA GLY A 483 -9.52 -12.01 0.88
C GLY A 483 -10.90 -12.48 1.32
N GLY A 484 -11.55 -13.34 0.52
CA GLY A 484 -12.91 -13.82 0.82
C GLY A 484 -13.02 -14.64 2.11
N PHE A 485 -12.03 -15.49 2.42
CA PHE A 485 -12.03 -16.23 3.68
C PHE A 485 -11.78 -15.29 4.86
N ARG A 486 -10.75 -14.45 4.77
CA ARG A 486 -10.46 -13.49 5.82
C ARG A 486 -11.63 -12.58 6.12
N LEU A 487 -12.28 -12.02 5.10
CA LEU A 487 -13.44 -11.16 5.30
C LEU A 487 -14.60 -11.91 5.95
N GLY A 488 -14.84 -13.16 5.54
CA GLY A 488 -15.89 -13.99 6.14
C GLY A 488 -15.63 -14.33 7.61
N LEU A 489 -14.37 -14.53 8.01
CA LEU A 489 -14.00 -14.94 9.37
C LEU A 489 -13.76 -13.76 10.32
N GLU A 490 -13.00 -12.74 9.88
CA GLU A 490 -12.67 -11.56 10.68
C GLU A 490 -13.77 -10.48 10.63
N GLY A 491 -14.66 -10.53 9.64
CA GLY A 491 -15.65 -9.49 9.41
C GLY A 491 -15.07 -8.24 8.73
N TYR A 492 -15.91 -7.22 8.60
CA TYR A 492 -15.60 -5.92 8.02
C TYR A 492 -16.35 -4.82 8.78
N ASP A 493 -15.67 -3.72 9.09
CA ASP A 493 -16.29 -2.54 9.67
C ASP A 493 -15.68 -1.28 9.04
N ASN A 494 -16.54 -0.43 8.50
CA ASN A 494 -16.17 0.87 7.96
C ASN A 494 -17.17 1.91 8.49
N PRO A 495 -16.76 2.81 9.38
CA PRO A 495 -17.63 3.85 9.92
C PRO A 495 -18.27 4.78 8.86
N GLU A 496 -17.64 4.91 7.68
CA GLU A 496 -18.21 5.69 6.56
C GLU A 496 -19.32 4.94 5.81
N HIS A 497 -19.34 3.61 5.91
CA HIS A 497 -20.29 2.72 5.25
C HIS A 497 -20.78 1.60 6.20
N PRO A 498 -21.48 1.97 7.29
CA PRO A 498 -21.95 1.00 8.29
C PRO A 498 -22.93 -0.02 7.71
N GLU A 499 -23.58 0.27 6.58
CA GLU A 499 -24.49 -0.63 5.87
C GLU A 499 -23.83 -1.90 5.33
N PHE A 500 -22.51 -1.89 5.12
CA PHE A 500 -21.75 -3.06 4.65
C PHE A 500 -21.00 -3.78 5.77
N ALA A 501 -21.23 -3.40 7.03
CA ALA A 501 -20.58 -4.04 8.16
C ALA A 501 -20.95 -5.53 8.23
N LEU A 502 -19.94 -6.36 8.44
CA LEU A 502 -20.08 -7.79 8.71
C LEU A 502 -19.38 -8.05 10.05
N PRO A 503 -20.08 -8.50 11.09
CA PRO A 503 -19.43 -8.87 12.35
C PRO A 503 -18.42 -10.00 12.12
N ALA A 504 -17.42 -10.11 13.00
CA ALA A 504 -16.53 -11.26 13.00
C ALA A 504 -17.33 -12.54 13.28
N ALA A 505 -17.03 -13.63 12.57
CA ALA A 505 -17.68 -14.93 12.78
C ALA A 505 -17.28 -15.56 14.12
N GLY A 506 -16.19 -15.10 14.73
CA GLY A 506 -15.61 -15.66 15.94
C GLY A 506 -14.23 -15.08 16.22
N PRO A 507 -13.43 -15.71 17.10
CA PRO A 507 -12.12 -15.23 17.52
C PRO A 507 -11.01 -15.54 16.49
N PHE A 508 -11.29 -15.29 15.21
CA PHE A 508 -10.41 -15.58 14.09
C PHE A 508 -9.49 -14.40 13.81
N VAL A 509 -8.18 -14.66 13.64
CA VAL A 509 -7.22 -13.63 13.20
C VAL A 509 -6.27 -14.20 12.17
N THR A 510 -6.30 -13.67 10.95
CA THR A 510 -5.33 -13.94 9.89
C THR A 510 -4.00 -13.29 10.24
N VAL A 511 -3.02 -14.13 10.52
CA VAL A 511 -1.64 -13.73 10.88
C VAL A 511 -0.67 -13.89 9.72
N TRP A 512 -1.06 -14.66 8.69
CA TRP A 512 -0.26 -14.87 7.50
C TRP A 512 -1.15 -15.17 6.29
N ALA A 513 -0.79 -14.66 5.11
CA ALA A 513 -1.52 -14.94 3.88
C ALA A 513 -0.57 -15.02 2.68
N ASN A 514 -0.95 -15.82 1.68
CA ASN A 514 -0.26 -15.94 0.41
C ASN A 514 -1.25 -15.79 -0.76
N GLN A 515 -0.86 -15.04 -1.78
CA GLN A 515 -1.62 -14.91 -3.02
C GLN A 515 -0.70 -14.71 -4.21
N TRP A 516 -0.89 -15.49 -5.27
CA TRP A 516 -0.11 -15.41 -6.50
C TRP A 516 -0.95 -15.73 -7.73
N GLU A 517 -0.91 -14.83 -8.72
CA GLU A 517 -1.54 -15.04 -10.01
C GLU A 517 -0.55 -15.70 -10.99
N PRO A 518 -0.91 -16.84 -11.62
CA PRO A 518 -0.02 -17.57 -12.54
C PRO A 518 0.53 -16.73 -13.70
N GLN A 519 1.69 -17.16 -14.21
CA GLN A 519 2.62 -16.40 -15.09
C GLN A 519 3.43 -15.32 -14.38
N GLY A 520 3.10 -15.00 -13.12
CA GLY A 520 3.99 -14.27 -12.22
C GLY A 520 4.39 -12.86 -12.62
N SER A 521 3.78 -12.32 -13.68
CA SER A 521 4.11 -10.96 -14.11
C SER A 521 3.50 -9.97 -13.11
N PRO A 522 4.26 -8.95 -12.66
CA PRO A 522 3.75 -8.02 -11.66
C PRO A 522 2.47 -7.29 -12.10
N ARG A 523 2.30 -7.02 -13.40
CA ARG A 523 1.05 -6.47 -13.96
C ARG A 523 -0.20 -7.31 -13.62
N ARG A 524 -0.06 -8.62 -13.43
CA ARG A 524 -1.18 -9.55 -13.18
C ARG A 524 -1.48 -9.81 -11.71
N GLN A 525 -0.65 -9.35 -10.78
CA GLN A 525 -0.82 -9.57 -9.33
C GLN A 525 -1.86 -8.63 -8.70
N PHE A 526 -2.97 -8.39 -9.39
CA PHE A 526 -3.96 -7.40 -8.98
C PHE A 526 -4.83 -7.85 -7.80
N ALA A 527 -5.01 -9.16 -7.59
CA ALA A 527 -5.73 -9.70 -6.44
C ALA A 527 -4.89 -9.53 -5.17
N ALA A 528 -3.59 -9.86 -5.22
CA ALA A 528 -2.67 -9.62 -4.10
C ALA A 528 -2.58 -8.13 -3.73
N ARG A 529 -2.55 -7.24 -4.73
CA ARG A 529 -2.61 -5.79 -4.48
C ARG A 529 -3.92 -5.35 -3.85
N CYS A 530 -5.04 -5.87 -4.33
CA CYS A 530 -6.34 -5.60 -3.75
C CYS A 530 -6.39 -6.06 -2.28
N TYR A 531 -5.88 -7.25 -1.99
CA TYR A 531 -5.72 -7.75 -0.62
C TYR A 531 -4.86 -6.81 0.24
N GLU A 532 -3.68 -6.43 -0.24
CA GLU A 532 -2.76 -5.54 0.48
C GLU A 532 -3.38 -4.15 0.73
N ALA A 533 -4.09 -3.60 -0.26
CA ALA A 533 -4.78 -2.32 -0.13
C ALA A 533 -5.88 -2.35 0.95
N ARG A 534 -6.53 -3.51 1.16
CA ARG A 534 -7.61 -3.67 2.15
C ARG A 534 -7.10 -4.00 3.54
N PHE A 535 -6.03 -4.80 3.63
CA PHE A 535 -5.56 -5.33 4.91
C PHE A 535 -4.22 -4.75 5.38
N GLY A 536 -3.65 -3.80 4.63
CA GLY A 536 -2.42 -3.08 4.96
C GLY A 536 -1.17 -3.69 4.30
N LYS A 537 -0.14 -2.86 4.14
CA LYS A 537 1.13 -3.25 3.51
C LYS A 537 1.80 -4.42 4.25
N GLY A 538 2.21 -5.45 3.53
CA GLY A 538 2.77 -6.68 4.09
C GLY A 538 1.74 -7.64 4.70
N SER A 539 0.45 -7.43 4.46
CA SER A 539 -0.61 -8.35 4.91
C SER A 539 -0.67 -9.65 4.09
N VAL A 540 -0.01 -9.71 2.93
CA VAL A 540 0.03 -10.88 2.05
C VAL A 540 1.40 -11.04 1.42
N VAL A 541 1.86 -12.29 1.31
CA VAL A 541 3.04 -12.67 0.56
C VAL A 541 2.65 -12.87 -0.90
N ASN A 542 3.09 -11.97 -1.79
CA ASN A 542 2.83 -12.05 -3.23
C ASN A 542 3.95 -12.80 -3.98
N GLU A 543 4.03 -14.11 -3.79
CA GLU A 543 5.01 -14.99 -4.44
C GLU A 543 4.41 -16.40 -4.62
N ASP A 544 4.96 -17.19 -5.54
CA ASP A 544 4.60 -18.59 -5.70
C ASP A 544 4.81 -19.35 -4.38
N ILE A 545 3.76 -20.01 -3.89
CA ILE A 545 3.78 -20.74 -2.62
C ILE A 545 4.89 -21.79 -2.56
N ALA A 546 5.22 -22.44 -3.68
CA ALA A 546 6.29 -23.43 -3.72
C ALA A 546 7.65 -22.79 -3.36
N ARG A 547 7.92 -21.61 -3.92
CA ARG A 547 9.13 -20.83 -3.62
C ARG A 547 9.14 -20.36 -2.17
N VAL A 548 8.01 -19.89 -1.67
CA VAL A 548 7.87 -19.46 -0.27
C VAL A 548 8.22 -20.61 0.67
N LEU A 549 7.69 -21.82 0.43
CA LEU A 549 7.99 -22.99 1.24
C LEU A 549 9.45 -23.44 1.12
N ASP A 550 10.06 -23.36 -0.08
CA ASP A 550 11.49 -23.64 -0.27
C ASP A 550 12.39 -22.68 0.55
N GLU A 551 12.03 -21.39 0.60
CA GLU A 551 12.74 -20.37 1.39
C GLU A 551 12.58 -20.60 2.90
N TYR A 552 11.39 -21.01 3.34
CA TYR A 552 11.09 -21.30 4.75
C TYR A 552 11.88 -22.52 5.24
N GLU A 553 11.87 -23.61 4.49
CA GLU A 553 12.65 -24.82 4.82
C GLU A 553 14.16 -24.54 4.82
N ALA A 554 14.63 -23.64 3.97
CA ALA A 554 16.01 -23.21 3.95
C ALA A 554 16.38 -22.23 5.09
N GLY A 555 15.43 -21.86 5.96
CA GLY A 555 15.62 -20.94 7.07
C GLY A 555 15.89 -19.50 6.65
N ARG A 556 15.53 -19.12 5.42
CA ARG A 556 15.73 -17.76 4.88
C ARG A 556 14.55 -16.82 5.18
N ILE A 557 13.36 -17.38 5.35
CA ILE A 557 12.17 -16.67 5.81
C ILE A 557 11.54 -17.41 6.98
N ASP A 558 10.66 -16.72 7.71
CA ASP A 558 9.84 -17.30 8.77
C ASP A 558 8.36 -17.21 8.42
N ILE A 559 7.58 -18.23 8.79
CA ILE A 559 6.12 -18.29 8.65
C ILE A 559 5.55 -18.50 10.05
N PRO A 560 4.71 -17.59 10.57
CA PRO A 560 4.15 -17.70 11.91
C PRO A 560 3.44 -19.01 12.17
N ASP A 561 3.39 -19.43 13.44
CA ASP A 561 2.54 -20.55 13.84
C ASP A 561 1.07 -20.19 13.73
N VAL A 562 0.27 -21.17 13.29
CA VAL A 562 -1.14 -21.01 12.99
C VAL A 562 -1.94 -22.17 13.55
N ASP A 563 -3.18 -21.88 13.93
CA ASP A 563 -4.14 -22.85 14.48
C ASP A 563 -5.12 -23.33 13.40
N MET A 564 -5.29 -22.53 12.33
CA MET A 564 -6.18 -22.83 11.21
C MET A 564 -5.52 -22.49 9.87
N VAL A 565 -5.73 -23.35 8.88
CA VAL A 565 -5.38 -23.06 7.48
C VAL A 565 -6.65 -22.95 6.66
N VAL A 566 -6.78 -21.87 5.90
CA VAL A 566 -7.88 -21.68 4.95
C VAL A 566 -7.35 -21.50 3.55
N GLY A 567 -8.08 -21.93 2.52
CA GLY A 567 -7.66 -21.67 1.15
C GLY A 567 -8.52 -22.23 0.04
N GLY A 568 -8.60 -21.49 -1.07
CA GLY A 568 -9.28 -21.89 -2.30
C GLY A 568 -8.26 -22.21 -3.39
N PHE A 569 -7.81 -23.46 -3.47
CA PHE A 569 -6.77 -23.82 -4.45
C PHE A 569 -7.37 -23.97 -5.86
N PRO A 570 -6.68 -23.46 -6.90
CA PRO A 570 -7.26 -23.34 -8.22
C PRO A 570 -7.47 -24.71 -8.88
N CYS A 571 -8.61 -24.80 -9.56
CA CYS A 571 -9.13 -25.99 -10.21
C CYS A 571 -8.63 -26.14 -11.67
N GLN A 572 -7.44 -25.64 -12.04
CA GLN A 572 -7.03 -25.59 -13.47
C GLN A 572 -6.99 -26.97 -14.15
N ASP A 573 -6.92 -28.04 -13.35
CA ASP A 573 -6.98 -29.44 -13.76
C ASP A 573 -8.43 -30.01 -13.78
N TYR A 574 -9.38 -29.48 -13.00
CA TYR A 574 -10.75 -30.05 -12.84
C TYR A 574 -11.90 -29.20 -13.44
N SER A 575 -11.60 -28.19 -14.27
CA SER A 575 -12.55 -27.17 -14.75
C SER A 575 -13.73 -27.68 -15.62
N VAL A 576 -14.91 -27.10 -15.37
CA VAL A 576 -16.20 -27.29 -16.09
C VAL A 576 -16.18 -26.71 -17.51
N ALA A 577 -15.27 -25.77 -17.79
CA ALA A 577 -15.19 -25.06 -19.07
C ALA A 577 -14.40 -25.81 -20.15
N ARG A 578 -13.71 -26.91 -19.81
CA ARG A 578 -13.09 -27.81 -20.78
C ARG A 578 -13.98 -29.05 -20.97
N PRO A 579 -14.08 -29.60 -22.20
CA PRO A 579 -14.75 -30.87 -22.43
C PRO A 579 -14.29 -31.91 -21.41
N LEU A 580 -15.18 -32.78 -20.93
CA LEU A 580 -14.88 -33.83 -19.94
C LEU A 580 -13.64 -34.68 -20.31
N SER A 581 -13.31 -34.78 -21.60
CA SER A 581 -12.13 -35.47 -22.12
C SER A 581 -10.78 -34.74 -21.90
N GLN A 582 -10.78 -33.53 -21.35
CA GLN A 582 -9.58 -32.69 -21.15
C GLN A 582 -9.35 -32.27 -19.69
N ALA A 583 -10.11 -32.81 -18.73
CA ALA A 583 -9.82 -32.66 -17.30
C ALA A 583 -8.61 -33.53 -16.94
N SER A 584 -7.51 -32.92 -16.54
CA SER A 584 -6.30 -33.62 -16.08
C SER A 584 -6.44 -33.83 -14.57
N GLY A 585 -6.15 -35.01 -13.99
CA GLY A 585 -6.25 -35.24 -12.54
C GLY A 585 -4.94 -34.95 -11.78
N ILE A 586 -4.87 -35.32 -10.48
CA ILE A 586 -3.73 -35.09 -9.55
C ILE A 586 -2.45 -35.90 -9.87
N GLU A 587 -2.48 -36.74 -10.89
CA GLU A 587 -1.50 -37.79 -11.13
C GLU A 587 -0.06 -37.29 -11.31
N GLY A 588 0.83 -37.65 -10.39
CA GLY A 588 2.29 -37.66 -10.54
C GLY A 588 3.01 -36.34 -10.91
N LYS A 589 2.31 -35.20 -10.98
CA LYS A 589 2.91 -33.93 -11.37
C LYS A 589 3.40 -33.16 -10.14
N LYS A 590 4.71 -32.87 -10.12
CA LYS A 590 5.39 -31.91 -9.24
C LYS A 590 4.87 -30.45 -9.42
N GLY A 591 3.56 -30.21 -9.40
CA GLY A 591 2.99 -28.89 -9.71
C GLY A 591 1.49 -28.72 -9.49
N VAL A 592 0.81 -29.65 -8.82
CA VAL A 592 -0.59 -29.44 -8.39
C VAL A 592 -0.59 -28.75 -7.03
N LEU A 593 -1.22 -27.59 -6.93
CA LEU A 593 -1.17 -26.73 -5.73
C LEU A 593 -1.76 -27.36 -4.45
N TRP A 594 -2.52 -28.45 -4.57
CA TRP A 594 -2.89 -29.31 -3.44
C TRP A 594 -1.67 -29.81 -2.67
N TRP A 595 -0.60 -30.21 -3.36
CA TRP A 595 0.60 -30.74 -2.73
C TRP A 595 1.32 -29.67 -1.89
N GLU A 596 1.25 -28.40 -2.29
CA GLU A 596 1.79 -27.30 -1.49
C GLU A 596 0.94 -27.02 -0.24
N ILE A 597 -0.39 -27.21 -0.29
CA ILE A 597 -1.22 -27.20 0.93
C ILE A 597 -0.80 -28.34 1.85
N TYR A 598 -0.70 -29.57 1.32
CA TYR A 598 -0.32 -30.74 2.10
C TYR A 598 1.07 -30.55 2.76
N ARG A 599 2.05 -30.06 1.99
CA ARG A 599 3.39 -29.70 2.47
C ARG A 599 3.34 -28.60 3.53
N PHE A 600 2.55 -27.55 3.34
CA PHE A 600 2.36 -26.49 4.33
C PHE A 600 1.82 -27.04 5.65
N LEU A 601 0.80 -27.91 5.61
CA LEU A 601 0.21 -28.53 6.80
C LEU A 601 1.24 -29.37 7.57
N GLN A 602 2.11 -30.10 6.87
CA GLN A 602 3.21 -30.85 7.49
C GLN A 602 4.22 -29.93 8.16
N LEU A 603 4.66 -28.88 7.46
CA LEU A 603 5.67 -27.93 7.94
C LEU A 603 5.22 -27.11 9.14
N LYS A 604 3.91 -26.80 9.23
CA LYS A 604 3.33 -26.03 10.34
C LYS A 604 2.85 -26.89 11.51
N GLY A 605 3.28 -28.16 11.57
CA GLY A 605 2.97 -29.02 12.72
C GLY A 605 1.51 -29.43 12.80
N ARG A 606 0.81 -29.51 11.64
CA ARG A 606 -0.58 -29.95 11.51
C ARG A 606 -1.55 -29.07 12.30
N PRO A 607 -1.81 -27.82 11.83
CA PRO A 607 -2.73 -26.88 12.47
C PRO A 607 -4.07 -27.53 12.81
N ARG A 608 -4.66 -27.17 13.96
CA ARG A 608 -5.87 -27.85 14.48
C ARG A 608 -7.02 -27.89 13.49
N TYR A 609 -7.19 -26.83 12.69
CA TYR A 609 -8.29 -26.69 11.75
C TYR A 609 -7.82 -26.47 10.31
N VAL A 610 -8.58 -26.99 9.35
CA VAL A 610 -8.40 -26.71 7.93
C VAL A 610 -9.77 -26.44 7.30
N LEU A 611 -9.89 -25.37 6.52
CA LEU A 611 -11.10 -25.07 5.75
C LEU A 611 -10.74 -24.75 4.30
N LEU A 612 -11.11 -25.65 3.39
CA LEU A 612 -10.80 -25.52 1.97
C LEU A 612 -12.06 -25.32 1.14
N GLU A 613 -11.90 -24.59 0.04
CA GLU A 613 -12.94 -24.42 -0.97
C GLU A 613 -12.46 -24.94 -2.33
N ASN A 614 -13.36 -25.58 -3.07
CA ASN A 614 -13.13 -25.93 -4.47
C ASN A 614 -14.46 -26.08 -5.25
N VAL A 615 -14.36 -26.33 -6.56
CA VAL A 615 -15.53 -26.66 -7.38
C VAL A 615 -16.14 -28.00 -6.97
N ASP A 616 -17.46 -28.12 -7.09
CA ASP A 616 -18.19 -29.36 -6.73
C ASP A 616 -17.83 -30.57 -7.61
N ARG A 617 -17.26 -30.33 -8.80
CA ARG A 617 -16.74 -31.38 -9.68
C ARG A 617 -15.57 -32.16 -9.06
N LEU A 618 -14.86 -31.60 -8.06
CA LEU A 618 -13.77 -32.28 -7.36
C LEU A 618 -14.18 -33.67 -6.88
N LEU A 619 -15.40 -33.80 -6.33
CA LEU A 619 -15.96 -35.07 -5.86
C LEU A 619 -16.04 -36.17 -6.94
N LYS A 620 -15.99 -35.80 -8.23
CA LYS A 620 -16.15 -36.71 -9.38
C LYS A 620 -14.89 -36.86 -10.22
N SER A 621 -13.81 -36.21 -9.81
CA SER A 621 -12.58 -36.09 -10.60
C SER A 621 -11.61 -37.27 -10.41
N PRO A 622 -10.81 -37.62 -11.42
CA PRO A 622 -10.88 -37.18 -12.82
C PRO A 622 -12.00 -37.87 -13.62
N ALA A 623 -12.18 -37.46 -14.87
CA ALA A 623 -13.16 -38.08 -15.74
C ALA A 623 -12.84 -39.55 -16.10
N SER A 624 -11.56 -39.91 -16.12
CA SER A 624 -11.05 -41.25 -16.41
C SER A 624 -11.18 -42.22 -15.24
N GLN A 625 -11.25 -41.73 -14.00
CA GLN A 625 -11.26 -42.55 -12.78
C GLN A 625 -12.07 -41.84 -11.69
N ARG A 626 -13.34 -42.23 -11.49
CA ARG A 626 -14.29 -41.40 -10.75
C ARG A 626 -14.01 -41.34 -9.26
N GLY A 627 -13.80 -40.13 -8.75
CA GLY A 627 -13.66 -39.83 -7.32
C GLY A 627 -12.22 -39.93 -6.78
N ARG A 628 -11.27 -40.40 -7.60
CA ARG A 628 -9.86 -40.56 -7.21
C ARG A 628 -9.25 -39.31 -6.58
N ASP A 629 -9.38 -38.15 -7.23
CA ASP A 629 -8.67 -36.94 -6.78
C ASP A 629 -9.17 -36.48 -5.40
N PHE A 630 -10.47 -36.63 -5.11
CA PHE A 630 -11.02 -36.33 -3.80
C PHE A 630 -10.63 -37.39 -2.75
N ALA A 631 -10.56 -38.67 -3.13
CA ALA A 631 -10.05 -39.72 -2.25
C ALA A 631 -8.58 -39.49 -1.85
N ILE A 632 -7.73 -39.02 -2.77
CA ILE A 632 -6.34 -38.63 -2.46
C ILE A 632 -6.30 -37.51 -1.41
N ILE A 633 -7.12 -36.46 -1.59
CA ILE A 633 -7.22 -35.34 -0.64
C ILE A 633 -7.62 -35.83 0.76
N LEU A 634 -8.69 -36.62 0.84
CA LEU A 634 -9.19 -37.18 2.10
C LEU A 634 -8.17 -38.12 2.75
N SER A 635 -7.52 -39.00 1.96
CA SER A 635 -6.48 -39.89 2.45
C SER A 635 -5.28 -39.10 3.00
N CYS A 636 -4.80 -38.08 2.28
CA CYS A 636 -3.74 -37.19 2.77
C CYS A 636 -4.12 -36.52 4.11
N LEU A 637 -5.34 -35.97 4.23
CA LEU A 637 -5.82 -35.39 5.49
C LEU A 637 -5.88 -36.44 6.60
N SER A 638 -6.39 -37.64 6.31
CA SER A 638 -6.43 -38.78 7.24
C SER A 638 -5.02 -39.16 7.72
N THR A 639 -4.01 -39.22 6.83
CA THR A 639 -2.62 -39.52 7.23
C THR A 639 -1.99 -38.47 8.15
N LEU A 640 -2.50 -37.22 8.12
CA LEU A 640 -2.11 -36.17 9.05
C LEU A 640 -2.93 -36.19 10.35
N GLY A 641 -3.86 -37.13 10.51
CA GLY A 641 -4.70 -37.29 11.70
C GLY A 641 -5.94 -36.40 11.71
N TYR A 642 -6.37 -35.86 10.57
CA TYR A 642 -7.59 -35.08 10.49
C TYR A 642 -8.83 -35.97 10.33
N VAL A 643 -9.90 -35.59 11.00
CA VAL A 643 -11.28 -35.98 10.64
C VAL A 643 -11.87 -34.90 9.76
N VAL A 644 -12.73 -35.28 8.81
CA VAL A 644 -13.16 -34.40 7.72
C VAL A 644 -14.68 -34.38 7.60
N GLU A 645 -15.25 -33.22 7.37
CA GLU A 645 -16.61 -33.01 6.86
C GLU A 645 -16.53 -32.29 5.51
N TRP A 646 -17.41 -32.62 4.57
CA TRP A 646 -17.57 -31.83 3.36
C TRP A 646 -19.02 -31.58 3.00
N ARG A 647 -19.24 -30.47 2.30
CA ARG A 647 -20.57 -30.07 1.82
C ARG A 647 -20.47 -29.34 0.49
N VAL A 648 -21.27 -29.76 -0.48
CA VAL A 648 -21.55 -28.96 -1.67
C VAL A 648 -22.64 -27.93 -1.32
N VAL A 649 -22.26 -26.66 -1.28
CA VAL A 649 -23.13 -25.53 -0.95
C VAL A 649 -23.43 -24.73 -2.20
N ASN A 650 -24.71 -24.46 -2.46
CA ASN A 650 -25.15 -23.45 -3.42
C ASN A 650 -25.57 -22.20 -2.64
N GLY A 651 -24.89 -21.07 -2.82
CA GLY A 651 -25.16 -19.86 -2.03
C GLY A 651 -26.64 -19.46 -2.00
N ALA A 652 -27.29 -19.47 -3.17
CA ALA A 652 -28.71 -19.16 -3.34
C ALA A 652 -29.66 -20.06 -2.53
N ASP A 653 -29.30 -21.31 -2.25
CA ASP A 653 -30.17 -22.20 -1.48
C ASP A 653 -30.29 -21.72 -0.03
N TYR A 654 -29.28 -21.00 0.46
CA TYR A 654 -29.14 -20.50 1.83
C TYR A 654 -29.30 -18.97 1.95
N GLY A 655 -29.93 -18.35 0.96
CA GLY A 655 -30.33 -16.94 1.00
C GLY A 655 -29.30 -15.94 0.46
N LEU A 656 -28.14 -16.40 -0.02
CA LEU A 656 -27.12 -15.53 -0.61
C LEU A 656 -27.49 -15.18 -2.06
N PRO A 657 -27.04 -14.04 -2.63
CA PRO A 657 -27.62 -13.47 -3.85
C PRO A 657 -27.26 -14.20 -5.15
N GLN A 658 -26.49 -15.29 -5.09
CA GLN A 658 -25.92 -15.94 -6.27
C GLN A 658 -26.04 -17.46 -6.23
N LYS A 659 -26.49 -18.03 -7.36
CA LYS A 659 -26.46 -19.48 -7.63
C LYS A 659 -25.03 -19.90 -7.94
N ARG A 660 -24.23 -20.18 -6.91
CA ARG A 660 -22.83 -20.61 -7.02
C ARG A 660 -22.61 -21.85 -6.17
N ARG A 661 -22.40 -22.99 -6.83
CA ARG A 661 -22.10 -24.28 -6.20
C ARG A 661 -20.61 -24.47 -5.99
N ARG A 662 -20.21 -24.78 -4.76
CA ARG A 662 -18.82 -25.11 -4.35
C ARG A 662 -18.82 -26.18 -3.29
N VAL A 663 -17.78 -27.01 -3.27
CA VAL A 663 -17.52 -27.92 -2.15
C VAL A 663 -16.65 -27.20 -1.14
N TYR A 664 -17.08 -27.24 0.11
CA TYR A 664 -16.27 -26.85 1.25
C TYR A 664 -15.84 -28.11 1.99
N ILE A 665 -14.60 -28.13 2.45
CA ILE A 665 -13.99 -29.26 3.16
C ILE A 665 -13.46 -28.69 4.48
N TYR A 666 -14.07 -29.11 5.58
CA TYR A 666 -13.65 -28.79 6.93
C TYR A 666 -12.90 -29.99 7.50
N ALA A 667 -11.70 -29.77 8.05
CA ALA A 667 -10.94 -30.79 8.71
C ALA A 667 -10.53 -30.32 10.11
N GLU A 668 -10.57 -31.21 11.10
CA GLU A 668 -10.15 -30.91 12.46
C GLU A 668 -9.26 -32.03 13.04
N GLN A 669 -8.29 -31.66 13.86
CA GLN A 669 -7.61 -32.60 14.72
C GLN A 669 -8.39 -32.77 16.02
N THR A 670 -8.89 -33.98 16.24
CA THR A 670 -9.61 -34.35 17.44
C THR A 670 -9.30 -35.80 17.82
N ASN A 671 -9.34 -36.08 19.13
CA ASN A 671 -9.30 -37.44 19.65
C ASN A 671 -10.70 -38.02 19.86
N GLU A 672 -11.75 -37.24 19.57
CA GLU A 672 -13.13 -37.68 19.65
C GLU A 672 -13.42 -38.71 18.56
N ALA A 673 -13.96 -39.87 18.95
CA ALA A 673 -14.49 -40.84 18.00
C ALA A 673 -15.87 -40.38 17.54
N TRP A 674 -16.05 -40.24 16.24
CA TRP A 674 -17.30 -39.83 15.63
C TRP A 674 -18.15 -41.05 15.29
N ASP A 675 -19.43 -41.00 15.65
CA ASP A 675 -20.45 -41.69 14.88
C ASP A 675 -20.63 -40.92 13.56
N LEU A 676 -20.29 -41.55 12.43
CA LEU A 676 -20.25 -40.86 11.14
C LEU A 676 -21.65 -40.47 10.65
N GLU A 677 -22.68 -41.26 10.93
CA GLU A 677 -24.05 -40.94 10.50
C GLU A 677 -24.63 -39.80 11.35
N GLU A 678 -24.36 -39.84 12.66
CA GLU A 678 -24.72 -38.75 13.57
C GLU A 678 -24.00 -37.45 13.18
N ARG A 679 -22.68 -37.52 12.98
CA ARG A 679 -21.86 -36.35 12.62
C ARG A 679 -22.23 -35.78 11.26
N LEU A 680 -22.65 -36.60 10.31
CA LEU A 680 -23.17 -36.12 9.03
C LEU A 680 -24.43 -35.26 9.20
N SER A 681 -25.21 -35.53 10.25
CA SER A 681 -26.49 -34.86 10.55
C SER A 681 -26.34 -33.65 11.47
N ASN A 682 -25.36 -33.67 12.36
CA ASN A 682 -25.17 -32.65 13.39
C ASN A 682 -23.77 -32.05 13.42
N GLY A 683 -22.94 -32.22 12.39
CA GLY A 683 -21.58 -31.69 12.33
C GLY A 683 -21.52 -30.19 12.03
N VAL A 684 -20.30 -29.65 11.91
CA VAL A 684 -20.07 -28.23 11.60
C VAL A 684 -20.76 -27.82 10.31
N MET A 685 -20.63 -28.64 9.26
CA MET A 685 -21.23 -28.38 7.96
C MET A 685 -22.76 -28.49 7.97
N ALA A 686 -23.31 -29.43 8.74
CA ALA A 686 -24.75 -29.63 8.83
C ALA A 686 -25.44 -28.50 9.60
N GLU A 687 -24.80 -27.98 10.66
CA GLU A 687 -25.29 -26.81 11.39
C GLU A 687 -25.16 -25.52 10.58
N ALA A 688 -24.05 -25.32 9.87
CA ALA A 688 -23.85 -24.13 9.03
C ALA A 688 -24.81 -24.11 7.84
N PHE A 689 -25.13 -25.29 7.31
CA PHE A 689 -25.96 -25.49 6.12
C PHE A 689 -27.00 -26.59 6.34
N PRO A 690 -28.11 -26.27 7.05
CA PRO A 690 -29.17 -27.22 7.34
C PRO A 690 -29.68 -27.93 6.09
N MET A 691 -29.89 -29.25 6.20
CA MET A 691 -30.15 -30.10 5.05
C MET A 691 -31.02 -31.32 5.40
N GLU A 692 -31.66 -31.89 4.39
CA GLU A 692 -32.41 -33.13 4.46
C GLU A 692 -31.78 -34.20 3.58
N PHE A 693 -31.78 -35.46 4.03
CA PHE A 693 -31.28 -36.59 3.26
C PHE A 693 -32.22 -36.95 2.11
N VAL A 694 -31.65 -37.09 0.91
CA VAL A 694 -32.34 -37.50 -0.33
C VAL A 694 -31.85 -38.90 -0.70
N GLY A 695 -32.12 -39.87 0.16
CA GLY A 695 -31.73 -41.27 0.03
C GLY A 695 -30.91 -41.78 1.20
N ALA A 696 -30.44 -43.03 1.09
CA ALA A 696 -29.65 -43.68 2.13
C ALA A 696 -28.22 -43.13 2.19
N VAL A 697 -27.66 -43.13 3.41
CA VAL A 697 -26.23 -42.92 3.65
C VAL A 697 -25.46 -44.09 3.05
N LYS A 698 -24.33 -43.79 2.41
CA LYS A 698 -23.41 -44.77 1.83
C LYS A 698 -22.12 -44.75 2.62
N GLU A 699 -21.57 -45.94 2.85
CA GLU A 699 -20.31 -46.10 3.55
C GLU A 699 -19.29 -46.88 2.70
N PHE A 700 -18.02 -46.50 2.83
CA PHE A 700 -16.88 -47.20 2.23
C PHE A 700 -15.58 -46.77 2.92
N GLU A 701 -14.51 -47.52 2.66
CA GLU A 701 -13.17 -47.22 3.18
C GLU A 701 -12.27 -46.65 2.07
N LEU A 702 -11.42 -45.71 2.45
CA LEU A 702 -10.28 -45.26 1.65
C LEU A 702 -9.08 -46.15 1.91
N LEU A 703 -8.19 -46.26 0.91
CA LEU A 703 -6.92 -46.96 1.11
C LEU A 703 -6.02 -46.12 2.03
N ALA A 704 -5.19 -46.77 2.83
CA ALA A 704 -4.36 -46.09 3.82
C ALA A 704 -3.30 -45.19 3.18
N ASP A 705 -2.74 -45.61 2.04
CA ASP A 705 -1.74 -44.86 1.29
C ASP A 705 -2.42 -43.97 0.22
N PRO A 706 -2.17 -42.64 0.22
CA PRO A 706 -2.60 -41.75 -0.85
C PRO A 706 -2.15 -42.21 -2.25
N TYR A 707 -0.98 -42.84 -2.36
CA TYR A 707 -0.48 -43.40 -3.63
C TYR A 707 -1.35 -44.56 -4.12
N GLU A 708 -1.72 -45.50 -3.25
CA GLU A 708 -2.62 -46.60 -3.61
C GLU A 708 -4.00 -46.07 -4.02
N ASN A 709 -4.52 -45.04 -3.35
CA ASN A 709 -5.76 -44.39 -3.79
C ASN A 709 -5.61 -43.79 -5.20
N SER A 710 -4.45 -43.26 -5.55
CA SER A 710 -4.20 -42.71 -6.88
C SER A 710 -4.23 -43.79 -7.99
N GLU A 711 -3.73 -44.99 -7.71
CA GLU A 711 -3.70 -46.09 -8.68
C GLU A 711 -5.03 -46.85 -8.74
N HIS A 712 -5.75 -46.99 -7.62
CA HIS A 712 -6.81 -47.99 -7.49
C HIS A 712 -8.19 -47.42 -7.16
N PHE A 713 -8.28 -46.32 -6.42
CA PHE A 713 -9.58 -45.81 -5.97
C PHE A 713 -10.42 -45.33 -7.17
N GLY A 714 -11.63 -45.86 -7.31
CA GLY A 714 -12.54 -45.50 -8.40
C GLY A 714 -12.17 -46.06 -9.77
N ALA A 715 -11.17 -46.96 -9.85
CA ALA A 715 -10.84 -47.68 -11.08
C ALA A 715 -12.05 -48.50 -11.56
N GLY A 716 -12.45 -48.30 -12.82
CA GLY A 716 -13.61 -48.98 -13.42
C GLY A 716 -14.99 -48.45 -13.01
N LEU A 717 -15.08 -47.51 -12.05
CA LEU A 717 -16.35 -46.93 -11.65
C LEU A 717 -16.89 -45.95 -12.70
N LYS A 718 -18.17 -46.08 -13.02
CA LYS A 718 -18.88 -45.15 -13.92
C LYS A 718 -19.31 -43.85 -13.23
N VAL A 719 -19.51 -43.89 -11.92
CA VAL A 719 -19.98 -42.78 -11.08
C VAL A 719 -19.13 -42.75 -9.81
N SER A 720 -18.85 -41.54 -9.31
CA SER A 720 -18.13 -41.39 -8.05
C SER A 720 -18.95 -41.92 -6.87
N PRO A 721 -18.32 -42.57 -5.88
CA PRO A 721 -19.00 -42.98 -4.65
C PRO A 721 -19.33 -41.79 -3.74
N PHE A 722 -18.62 -40.66 -3.86
CA PHE A 722 -18.84 -39.46 -3.06
C PHE A 722 -20.13 -38.72 -3.45
N GLU A 723 -20.91 -38.31 -2.45
CA GLU A 723 -22.15 -37.54 -2.60
C GLU A 723 -22.01 -36.10 -2.05
N LEU A 724 -23.12 -35.33 -2.04
CA LEU A 724 -23.11 -33.88 -1.81
C LEU A 724 -22.81 -33.45 -0.36
N ALA A 725 -22.89 -34.37 0.59
CA ALA A 725 -22.39 -34.21 1.95
C ALA A 725 -21.71 -35.50 2.38
N GLY A 726 -20.72 -35.39 3.26
CA GLY A 726 -20.11 -36.56 3.86
C GLY A 726 -19.14 -36.21 4.98
N VAL A 727 -18.75 -37.25 5.69
CA VAL A 727 -17.79 -37.21 6.79
C VAL A 727 -16.78 -38.35 6.65
N MET A 728 -15.61 -38.17 7.23
CA MET A 728 -14.55 -39.18 7.26
C MET A 728 -13.77 -39.14 8.57
N GLN A 729 -13.52 -40.31 9.17
CA GLN A 729 -12.56 -40.50 10.25
C GLN A 729 -11.75 -41.78 10.03
N GLY A 730 -10.42 -41.69 10.13
CA GLY A 730 -9.53 -42.85 10.01
C GLY A 730 -9.73 -43.64 8.70
N GLY A 731 -9.97 -42.94 7.58
CA GLY A 731 -10.22 -43.55 6.28
C GLY A 731 -11.63 -44.12 6.06
N HIS A 732 -12.46 -44.22 7.10
CA HIS A 732 -13.87 -44.62 6.97
C HIS A 732 -14.70 -43.43 6.53
N VAL A 733 -15.53 -43.61 5.51
CA VAL A 733 -16.32 -42.55 4.89
C VAL A 733 -17.81 -42.86 5.03
N ALA A 734 -18.61 -41.88 5.45
CA ALA A 734 -20.06 -41.88 5.29
C ALA A 734 -20.48 -40.68 4.42
N THR A 735 -21.34 -40.89 3.42
CA THR A 735 -21.74 -39.83 2.49
C THR A 735 -23.18 -39.99 2.01
N ALA A 736 -23.88 -38.88 1.79
CA ALA A 736 -25.27 -38.88 1.40
C ALA A 736 -25.62 -37.80 0.36
N LYS A 737 -26.65 -38.10 -0.42
CA LYS A 737 -27.36 -37.08 -1.19
C LYS A 737 -28.22 -36.28 -0.25
N VAL A 738 -28.26 -34.97 -0.47
CA VAL A 738 -28.90 -34.04 0.45
C VAL A 738 -29.48 -32.85 -0.31
N ALA A 739 -30.59 -32.31 0.18
CA ALA A 739 -31.22 -31.08 -0.26
C ALA A 739 -31.08 -30.01 0.84
N ALA A 740 -31.00 -28.73 0.45
CA ALA A 740 -30.94 -27.64 1.42
C ALA A 740 -32.28 -27.46 2.13
N ALA A 741 -32.25 -27.22 3.43
CA ALA A 741 -33.41 -27.01 4.29
C ALA A 741 -33.35 -25.63 4.95
N TYR A 742 -33.53 -24.57 4.14
CA TYR A 742 -33.40 -23.19 4.59
C TYR A 742 -34.67 -22.38 4.35
N SER A 743 -35.20 -21.78 5.42
CA SER A 743 -36.44 -21.00 5.44
C SER A 743 -36.23 -19.52 5.79
N GLY A 744 -34.99 -19.05 5.88
CA GLY A 744 -34.68 -17.65 6.17
C GLY A 744 -34.82 -16.73 4.95
N GLU A 745 -34.46 -15.46 5.15
CA GLU A 745 -34.50 -14.44 4.10
C GLU A 745 -33.57 -14.78 2.93
N ARG A 746 -33.95 -14.32 1.74
CA ARG A 746 -33.24 -14.57 0.48
C ARG A 746 -32.99 -13.26 -0.23
N THR A 747 -31.74 -13.04 -0.59
CA THR A 747 -31.34 -11.91 -1.43
C THR A 747 -31.47 -12.30 -2.91
N VAL A 748 -31.99 -11.37 -3.72
CA VAL A 748 -32.15 -11.51 -5.17
C VAL A 748 -31.20 -10.57 -5.91
N LEU A 749 -31.10 -10.72 -7.24
CA LEU A 749 -30.24 -9.84 -8.05
C LEU A 749 -30.63 -8.36 -7.94
N GLY A 750 -31.92 -8.05 -7.79
CA GLY A 750 -32.40 -6.68 -7.63
C GLY A 750 -31.88 -5.96 -6.38
N ASP A 751 -31.63 -6.70 -5.29
CA ASP A 751 -31.25 -6.12 -3.99
C ASP A 751 -29.81 -5.58 -3.96
N VAL A 752 -28.97 -6.02 -4.91
CA VAL A 752 -27.55 -5.66 -4.97
C VAL A 752 -27.22 -4.67 -6.10
N LEU A 753 -28.23 -4.20 -6.82
CA LEU A 753 -28.05 -3.24 -7.90
C LEU A 753 -27.72 -1.86 -7.35
N VAL A 754 -26.81 -1.16 -8.02
CA VAL A 754 -26.58 0.26 -7.74
C VAL A 754 -27.68 1.11 -8.42
N PRO A 755 -27.97 2.31 -7.90
CA PRO A 755 -28.88 3.24 -8.57
C PRO A 755 -28.47 3.47 -10.03
N ASP A 756 -29.45 3.47 -10.95
CA ASP A 756 -29.19 3.59 -12.40
C ASP A 756 -28.46 4.90 -12.78
N GLU A 757 -28.57 5.95 -11.94
CA GLU A 757 -27.86 7.24 -12.08
C GLU A 757 -26.36 7.15 -11.79
N GLU A 758 -25.91 6.16 -11.02
CA GLU A 758 -24.50 5.90 -10.74
C GLU A 758 -23.84 5.04 -11.84
N VAL A 759 -24.63 4.45 -12.74
CA VAL A 759 -24.13 3.56 -13.79
C VAL A 759 -23.57 4.39 -14.97
N PRO A 760 -22.29 4.21 -15.34
CA PRO A 760 -21.72 4.90 -16.50
C PRO A 760 -22.40 4.46 -17.81
N GLU A 761 -22.62 5.41 -18.73
CA GLU A 761 -23.31 5.15 -20.01
C GLU A 761 -22.69 3.97 -20.81
N SER A 762 -21.37 3.76 -20.69
CA SER A 762 -20.66 2.63 -21.32
C SER A 762 -21.14 1.22 -20.90
N TYR A 763 -21.93 1.10 -19.83
CA TYR A 763 -22.54 -0.16 -19.37
C TYR A 763 -23.90 -0.44 -20.00
N TYR A 764 -24.56 0.58 -20.55
CA TYR A 764 -25.77 0.41 -21.31
C TYR A 764 -25.46 -0.22 -22.67
N VAL A 765 -26.36 -1.07 -23.12
CA VAL A 765 -26.25 -1.81 -24.37
C VAL A 765 -26.97 -1.03 -25.45
N GLU A 766 -26.22 -0.53 -26.43
CA GLU A 766 -26.74 0.10 -27.63
C GLU A 766 -27.75 -0.81 -28.35
N ASP A 767 -28.83 -0.21 -28.88
CA ASP A 767 -29.93 -0.94 -29.53
C ASP A 767 -29.45 -1.83 -30.68
N ASP A 768 -28.44 -1.38 -31.44
CA ASP A 768 -27.86 -2.12 -32.57
C ASP A 768 -27.09 -3.39 -32.14
N LYS A 769 -26.68 -3.48 -30.87
CA LYS A 769 -25.98 -4.63 -30.28
C LYS A 769 -26.93 -5.63 -29.61
N LEU A 770 -28.19 -5.26 -29.37
CA LEU A 770 -29.13 -6.07 -28.60
C LEU A 770 -29.46 -7.41 -29.28
N GLU A 771 -29.51 -7.44 -30.61
CA GLU A 771 -29.72 -8.69 -31.38
C GLU A 771 -28.59 -9.71 -31.17
N ALA A 772 -27.34 -9.24 -31.06
CA ALA A 772 -26.22 -10.13 -30.77
C ALA A 772 -26.36 -10.78 -29.37
N TRP A 773 -26.84 -10.02 -28.38
CA TRP A 773 -27.15 -10.55 -27.06
C TRP A 773 -28.28 -11.58 -27.09
N ARG A 774 -29.39 -11.26 -27.77
CA ARG A 774 -30.53 -12.18 -27.95
C ARG A 774 -30.10 -13.48 -28.61
N TYR A 775 -29.28 -13.42 -29.65
CA TYR A 775 -28.74 -14.61 -30.33
C TYR A 775 -27.83 -15.45 -29.42
N LEU A 776 -26.91 -14.81 -28.69
CA LEU A 776 -25.97 -15.53 -27.81
C LEU A 776 -26.67 -16.18 -26.60
N LYS A 777 -27.71 -15.53 -26.08
CA LYS A 777 -28.52 -16.00 -24.95
C LYS A 777 -29.62 -16.98 -25.39
N GLY A 778 -30.09 -16.87 -26.62
CA GLY A 778 -31.15 -17.70 -27.19
C GLY A 778 -30.76 -19.16 -27.37
N ARG A 779 -31.78 -20.01 -27.53
CA ARG A 779 -31.61 -21.41 -27.94
C ARG A 779 -31.16 -21.45 -29.41
N LYS A 780 -30.18 -22.29 -29.73
CA LYS A 780 -29.74 -22.52 -31.11
C LYS A 780 -29.45 -23.99 -31.39
N SER A 781 -29.68 -24.40 -32.63
CA SER A 781 -29.43 -25.76 -33.12
C SER A 781 -29.02 -25.72 -34.59
N GLU A 782 -27.74 -25.53 -34.83
CA GLU A 782 -27.18 -25.16 -36.13
C GLU A 782 -26.11 -26.18 -36.58
N PRO A 783 -25.96 -26.44 -37.88
CA PRO A 783 -24.82 -27.22 -38.37
C PRO A 783 -23.51 -26.46 -38.16
N ARG A 784 -22.46 -27.15 -37.71
CA ARG A 784 -21.09 -26.64 -37.60
C ARG A 784 -20.09 -27.64 -38.15
N VAL A 785 -18.99 -27.14 -38.68
CA VAL A 785 -17.87 -27.96 -39.15
C VAL A 785 -16.71 -27.83 -38.18
N ASN A 786 -16.18 -28.95 -37.71
CA ASN A 786 -14.92 -28.93 -36.97
C ASN A 786 -13.79 -28.55 -37.92
N LYS A 787 -13.23 -27.34 -37.77
CA LYS A 787 -12.19 -26.79 -38.65
C LYS A 787 -10.92 -27.66 -38.75
N LYS A 788 -10.66 -28.54 -37.79
CA LYS A 788 -9.49 -29.43 -37.79
C LYS A 788 -9.76 -30.77 -38.47
N THR A 789 -10.97 -31.31 -38.35
CA THR A 789 -11.29 -32.67 -38.80
C THR A 789 -12.21 -32.70 -40.02
N GLY A 790 -12.81 -31.56 -40.40
CA GLY A 790 -13.81 -31.47 -41.48
C GLY A 790 -15.17 -32.11 -41.13
N PHE A 791 -15.31 -32.69 -39.94
CA PHE A 791 -16.53 -33.37 -39.53
C PHE A 791 -17.67 -32.36 -39.28
N GLU A 792 -18.79 -32.57 -39.95
CA GLU A 792 -20.02 -31.83 -39.71
C GLU A 792 -20.75 -32.40 -38.49
N TYR A 793 -21.12 -31.53 -37.57
CA TYR A 793 -21.91 -31.88 -36.40
C TYR A 793 -22.97 -30.81 -36.15
N ARG A 794 -24.07 -31.20 -35.52
CA ARG A 794 -25.10 -30.26 -35.11
C ARG A 794 -24.72 -29.66 -33.76
N TYR A 795 -24.43 -28.36 -33.74
CA TYR A 795 -24.23 -27.60 -32.52
C TYR A 795 -25.57 -27.21 -31.92
N SER A 796 -25.88 -27.75 -30.75
CA SER A 796 -27.08 -27.39 -29.99
C SER A 796 -26.68 -26.71 -28.69
N GLU A 797 -27.35 -25.60 -28.37
CA GLU A 797 -27.13 -24.82 -27.15
C GLU A 797 -28.47 -24.32 -26.61
N GLY A 798 -28.71 -24.50 -25.30
CA GLY A 798 -29.95 -24.09 -24.63
C GLY A 798 -30.09 -22.58 -24.48
N ALA A 799 -31.29 -22.10 -24.11
CA ALA A 799 -31.47 -20.68 -23.78
C ALA A 799 -30.92 -20.34 -22.38
N MET A 800 -30.54 -19.08 -22.17
CA MET A 800 -30.25 -18.46 -20.88
C MET A 800 -31.24 -17.32 -20.63
N ALA A 801 -31.44 -16.95 -19.36
CA ALA A 801 -32.27 -15.80 -19.00
C ALA A 801 -31.78 -14.54 -19.74
N PHE A 802 -32.73 -13.82 -20.34
CA PHE A 802 -32.51 -12.56 -21.02
C PHE A 802 -33.81 -11.74 -20.98
N PRO A 803 -33.83 -10.58 -20.30
CA PRO A 803 -32.82 -10.14 -19.32
C PRO A 803 -32.71 -11.12 -18.13
N ASP A 804 -31.66 -10.98 -17.34
CA ASP A 804 -31.55 -11.63 -16.03
C ASP A 804 -32.64 -11.10 -15.10
N ALA A 805 -33.30 -12.01 -14.39
CA ALA A 805 -34.44 -11.69 -13.54
C ALA A 805 -33.99 -11.03 -12.23
N LEU A 806 -34.62 -9.91 -11.88
CA LEU A 806 -34.28 -9.13 -10.68
C LEU A 806 -34.91 -9.70 -9.41
N ASP A 807 -35.97 -10.48 -9.54
CA ASP A 807 -36.72 -11.15 -8.47
C ASP A 807 -36.19 -12.57 -8.15
N ALA A 808 -35.02 -12.92 -8.69
CA ALA A 808 -34.38 -14.20 -8.45
C ALA A 808 -32.88 -14.03 -8.12
N PRO A 809 -32.27 -15.01 -7.42
CA PRO A 809 -30.83 -15.01 -7.22
C PRO A 809 -30.09 -15.03 -8.56
N ALA A 810 -29.01 -14.26 -8.65
CA ALA A 810 -28.18 -14.13 -9.83
C ALA A 810 -27.58 -15.49 -10.25
N ARG A 811 -27.23 -15.62 -11.53
CA ARG A 811 -26.45 -16.77 -11.99
C ARG A 811 -25.01 -16.65 -11.48
N THR A 812 -24.24 -17.73 -11.63
CA THR A 812 -22.82 -17.69 -11.27
C THR A 812 -22.09 -16.61 -12.08
N ILE A 813 -21.41 -15.69 -11.39
CA ILE A 813 -20.47 -14.73 -11.99
C ILE A 813 -19.26 -15.51 -12.51
N LEU A 814 -18.87 -15.21 -13.76
CA LEU A 814 -17.67 -15.77 -14.39
C LEU A 814 -16.61 -14.70 -14.58
N THR A 815 -15.37 -15.13 -14.80
CA THR A 815 -14.21 -14.22 -14.96
C THR A 815 -14.29 -13.33 -16.20
N ASN A 816 -15.22 -13.59 -17.11
CA ASN A 816 -15.43 -12.84 -18.35
C ASN A 816 -16.61 -11.87 -18.27
N GLU A 817 -17.08 -11.50 -17.07
CA GLU A 817 -18.16 -10.52 -16.89
C GLU A 817 -17.79 -9.13 -17.43
N GLY A 818 -16.50 -8.76 -17.39
CA GLY A 818 -16.02 -7.46 -17.85
C GLY A 818 -16.12 -7.23 -19.38
N GLY A 819 -16.11 -5.94 -19.76
CA GLY A 819 -16.08 -5.48 -21.16
C GLY A 819 -17.44 -5.38 -21.86
N GLY A 820 -17.52 -4.58 -22.93
CA GLY A 820 -18.79 -4.23 -23.60
C GLY A 820 -19.35 -5.25 -24.60
N SER A 821 -18.56 -6.24 -25.03
CA SER A 821 -19.00 -7.18 -26.07
C SER A 821 -20.08 -8.14 -25.57
N ALA A 822 -21.04 -8.42 -26.45
CA ALA A 822 -22.11 -9.38 -26.21
C ALA A 822 -21.53 -10.75 -25.85
N SER A 823 -22.08 -11.36 -24.80
CA SER A 823 -21.63 -12.64 -24.30
C SER A 823 -22.81 -13.44 -23.78
N ARG A 824 -22.75 -14.74 -24.03
CA ARG A 824 -23.72 -15.68 -23.49
C ARG A 824 -23.74 -15.67 -21.96
N THR A 825 -22.56 -15.65 -21.33
CA THR A 825 -22.43 -15.86 -19.88
C THR A 825 -22.64 -14.60 -19.05
N LYS A 826 -22.39 -13.42 -19.64
CA LYS A 826 -22.48 -12.14 -18.95
C LYS A 826 -23.88 -11.85 -18.42
N HIS A 827 -23.99 -11.16 -17.31
CA HIS A 827 -25.27 -10.66 -16.83
C HIS A 827 -25.73 -9.44 -17.63
N ILE A 828 -27.04 -9.39 -17.92
CA ILE A 828 -27.68 -8.24 -18.54
C ILE A 828 -29.07 -8.08 -17.95
N ILE A 829 -29.39 -6.87 -17.49
CA ILE A 829 -30.69 -6.55 -16.89
C ILE A 829 -31.41 -5.50 -17.73
N GLN A 830 -32.71 -5.38 -17.52
CA GLN A 830 -33.51 -4.28 -18.07
C GLN A 830 -33.79 -3.27 -16.96
N THR A 831 -33.49 -2.01 -17.21
CA THR A 831 -33.74 -0.90 -16.29
C THR A 831 -35.21 -0.47 -16.32
N SER A 832 -35.62 0.33 -15.34
CA SER A 832 -37.01 0.79 -15.21
C SER A 832 -37.50 1.65 -16.38
N ASP A 833 -36.58 2.36 -17.06
CA ASP A 833 -36.81 3.14 -18.29
C ASP A 833 -36.84 2.29 -19.57
N GLY A 834 -36.66 0.97 -19.45
CA GLY A 834 -36.71 0.01 -20.56
C GLY A 834 -35.38 -0.24 -21.27
N ARG A 835 -34.30 0.48 -20.93
CA ARG A 835 -32.96 0.23 -21.48
C ARG A 835 -32.37 -1.07 -20.94
N TYR A 836 -31.32 -1.57 -21.60
CA TYR A 836 -30.60 -2.77 -21.16
C TYR A 836 -29.20 -2.39 -20.71
N ARG A 837 -28.74 -2.93 -19.59
CA ARG A 837 -27.38 -2.69 -19.10
C ARG A 837 -26.74 -3.96 -18.57
N ARG A 838 -25.41 -3.98 -18.63
CA ARG A 838 -24.57 -4.98 -17.96
C ARG A 838 -24.45 -4.61 -16.48
N LEU A 839 -24.05 -5.59 -15.65
CA LEU A 839 -23.72 -5.31 -14.25
C LEU A 839 -22.40 -4.53 -14.14
N VAL A 840 -22.35 -3.56 -13.24
CA VAL A 840 -21.12 -2.82 -12.91
C VAL A 840 -20.29 -3.59 -11.87
N PRO A 841 -18.97 -3.35 -11.77
CA PRO A 841 -18.11 -4.10 -10.86
C PRO A 841 -18.53 -4.03 -9.38
N ASP A 842 -19.11 -2.92 -8.94
CA ASP A 842 -19.65 -2.76 -7.58
C ASP A 842 -20.81 -3.73 -7.29
N GLU A 843 -21.65 -4.03 -8.28
CA GLU A 843 -22.71 -5.04 -8.17
C GLU A 843 -22.10 -6.45 -8.14
N LEU A 844 -20.98 -6.67 -8.83
CA LEU A 844 -20.25 -7.95 -8.78
C LEU A 844 -19.59 -8.19 -7.42
N ASP A 845 -19.03 -7.15 -6.79
CA ASP A 845 -18.46 -7.21 -5.45
C ASP A 845 -19.56 -7.66 -4.45
N GLN A 846 -20.72 -7.02 -4.49
CA GLN A 846 -21.87 -7.33 -3.63
C GLN A 846 -22.47 -8.72 -3.88
N LEU A 847 -22.52 -9.18 -5.14
CA LEU A 847 -22.98 -10.54 -5.47
C LEU A 847 -22.11 -11.66 -4.89
N GLN A 848 -20.87 -11.36 -4.51
CA GLN A 848 -19.97 -12.27 -3.80
C GLN A 848 -19.92 -12.01 -2.29
N GLY A 849 -20.72 -11.05 -1.78
CA GLY A 849 -20.77 -10.69 -0.37
C GLY A 849 -19.64 -9.78 0.09
N PHE A 850 -18.93 -9.11 -0.84
CA PHE A 850 -17.98 -8.06 -0.50
C PHE A 850 -18.67 -6.69 -0.43
N PRO A 851 -18.16 -5.75 0.38
CA PRO A 851 -18.61 -4.36 0.37
C PRO A 851 -18.53 -3.72 -1.01
N LYS A 852 -19.41 -2.76 -1.29
CA LYS A 852 -19.37 -1.95 -2.51
C LYS A 852 -17.98 -1.35 -2.71
N GLY A 853 -17.44 -1.47 -3.92
CA GLY A 853 -16.13 -0.94 -4.27
C GLY A 853 -14.95 -1.72 -3.69
N TRP A 854 -15.13 -2.91 -3.11
CA TRP A 854 -14.04 -3.73 -2.56
C TRP A 854 -12.89 -3.93 -3.53
N THR A 855 -13.17 -4.19 -4.81
CA THR A 855 -12.13 -4.37 -5.83
C THR A 855 -11.64 -3.07 -6.48
N ASP A 856 -12.23 -1.92 -6.12
CA ASP A 856 -11.80 -0.61 -6.63
C ASP A 856 -10.51 -0.14 -5.95
N THR A 857 -9.41 -0.73 -6.40
CA THR A 857 -8.05 -0.49 -5.88
C THR A 857 -7.11 0.03 -6.97
N GLY A 858 -7.68 0.65 -8.02
CA GLY A 858 -6.95 1.03 -9.24
C GLY A 858 -6.93 -0.04 -10.34
N MET A 859 -7.74 -1.09 -10.18
CA MET A 859 -7.93 -2.16 -11.15
C MET A 859 -8.87 -1.72 -12.29
N THR A 860 -8.66 -2.26 -13.50
CA THR A 860 -9.65 -2.09 -14.58
C THR A 860 -10.91 -2.89 -14.26
N ASP A 861 -12.07 -2.48 -14.79
CA ASP A 861 -13.34 -3.20 -14.61
C ASP A 861 -13.25 -4.68 -15.04
N GLY A 862 -12.44 -4.96 -16.07
CA GLY A 862 -12.14 -6.33 -16.50
C GLY A 862 -11.43 -7.15 -15.43
N HIS A 863 -10.43 -6.57 -14.75
CA HIS A 863 -9.74 -7.25 -13.66
C HIS A 863 -10.63 -7.37 -12.40
N ARG A 864 -11.46 -6.36 -12.11
CA ARG A 864 -12.44 -6.42 -11.01
C ARG A 864 -13.41 -7.58 -11.21
N ALA A 865 -13.99 -7.69 -12.41
CA ALA A 865 -14.82 -8.82 -12.82
C ALA A 865 -14.08 -10.17 -12.78
N PHE A 866 -12.80 -10.20 -13.16
CA PHE A 866 -11.98 -11.40 -13.06
C PHE A 866 -11.81 -11.85 -11.60
N CYS A 867 -11.54 -10.94 -10.67
CA CYS A 867 -11.46 -11.25 -9.24
C CYS A 867 -12.78 -11.81 -8.73
N MET A 868 -13.90 -11.13 -8.99
CA MET A 868 -15.21 -11.58 -8.52
C MET A 868 -15.65 -12.89 -9.18
N GLY A 869 -15.28 -13.17 -10.43
CA GLY A 869 -15.51 -14.49 -11.03
C GLY A 869 -14.78 -15.63 -10.31
N ASN A 870 -13.60 -15.36 -9.74
CA ASN A 870 -12.79 -16.33 -9.01
C ASN A 870 -13.10 -16.39 -7.51
N ALA A 871 -13.62 -15.32 -6.92
CA ALA A 871 -13.92 -15.25 -5.49
C ALA A 871 -14.96 -16.29 -5.04
N LEU A 872 -14.86 -16.69 -3.77
CA LEU A 872 -15.94 -17.39 -3.05
C LEU A 872 -17.02 -16.38 -2.62
N ILE A 873 -18.16 -16.88 -2.14
CA ILE A 873 -19.18 -16.02 -1.52
C ILE A 873 -18.84 -15.88 -0.04
N VAL A 874 -18.55 -14.66 0.43
CA VAL A 874 -18.08 -14.34 1.79
C VAL A 874 -18.98 -14.90 2.89
N GLY A 875 -20.31 -14.87 2.67
CA GLY A 875 -21.27 -15.38 3.65
C GLY A 875 -21.18 -16.89 3.93
N ILE A 876 -20.52 -17.68 3.07
CA ILE A 876 -20.35 -19.12 3.29
C ILE A 876 -19.30 -19.42 4.37
N PRO A 877 -18.02 -19.00 4.24
CA PRO A 877 -17.05 -19.19 5.31
C PRO A 877 -17.44 -18.47 6.60
N HIS A 878 -18.20 -17.38 6.53
CA HIS A 878 -18.76 -16.71 7.71
C HIS A 878 -19.63 -17.67 8.55
N ARG A 879 -20.65 -18.29 7.94
CA ARG A 879 -21.54 -19.25 8.64
C ARG A 879 -20.80 -20.47 9.19
N ILE A 880 -19.80 -20.97 8.45
CA ILE A 880 -18.93 -22.07 8.93
C ILE A 880 -18.15 -21.61 10.17
N GLY A 881 -17.57 -20.40 10.10
CA GLY A 881 -16.84 -19.79 11.20
C GLY A 881 -17.68 -19.62 12.47
N GLU A 882 -18.93 -19.18 12.35
CA GLU A 882 -19.85 -19.03 13.48
C GLU A 882 -20.11 -20.36 14.19
N VAL A 883 -20.25 -21.45 13.45
CA VAL A 883 -20.43 -22.79 14.03
C VAL A 883 -19.15 -23.27 14.72
N ILE A 884 -17.99 -23.09 14.09
CA ILE A 884 -16.69 -23.43 14.69
C ILE A 884 -16.51 -22.65 16.01
N ALA A 885 -16.80 -21.35 16.01
CA ALA A 885 -16.66 -20.48 17.18
C ALA A 885 -17.63 -20.88 18.31
N ARG A 886 -18.89 -21.17 18.00
CA ARG A 886 -19.87 -21.66 19.00
C ARG A 886 -19.45 -22.99 19.61
N ARG A 887 -18.91 -23.91 18.81
CA ARG A 887 -18.46 -25.23 19.30
C ARG A 887 -17.20 -25.17 20.16
N LEU A 888 -16.38 -24.13 20.01
CA LEU A 888 -15.26 -23.86 20.92
C LEU A 888 -15.71 -23.41 22.31
N HIS A 889 -16.87 -22.74 22.38
CA HIS A 889 -17.43 -22.20 23.62
C HIS A 889 -18.92 -22.56 23.77
N PRO A 890 -19.26 -23.84 24.03
CA PRO A 890 -20.66 -24.29 24.11
C PRO A 890 -21.47 -23.66 25.26
N ASN A 891 -20.83 -22.89 26.15
CA ASN A 891 -21.44 -22.22 27.32
C ASN A 891 -21.37 -20.67 27.26
N ALA A 892 -20.99 -20.08 26.13
CA ALA A 892 -20.88 -18.63 25.95
C ALA A 892 -22.14 -17.98 25.37
#